data_AF-C8W777-F1
#
_entry.id   AF-C8W777-F1
#
_cell.length_a   1.000
_cell.length_b   1.000
_cell.length_c   1.000
_cell.angle_alpha   90.00
_cell.angle_beta   90.00
_cell.angle_gamma   90.00
#
_symmetry.space_group_name_H-M   'P 1'
#
loop_
_entity.id
_entity.type
_entity.pdbx_description
1 polymer ?
#
loop_
_entity_poly.entity_id
_entity_poly.type
_entity_poly.pdbx_seq_one_letter_code
_entity_poly.pdbx_strand_id
1 'polypeptide(L)'
;MNRSLFSTRGKLFAVLLFVVAALFVTTVQNVYATTYTTMDAQGNIVQSQSLSDAVALSRATGRPIALDPGHSDGTDGRDPGAMYYGLKEGDIAWATAMYVKKYLGQWGVPVVVVRGEHEDPSLKTRVQRAVDHNACAIISLHYNAGPASATGSEVLVPHDVSYNHDLYVAGQALAGKVNYYLRNKAGIVTRGDGATERGYNDKYGTDYYENGDESDYYGIVRYARQKGILGVVIEHQFISNPAHAAEFKDLGDNSKVDYIGWADAWAIWEMYHSDTWWNMRGISAVQQGNKVTVKPVLTGVVTGATFTFGYTAPDGSWTTVAYKTTDTSISFVPPMTGRYVLYLKAISSDGQEITRQMNFEATEGAVTGWKQVANGWMYTDDNGFRYVNRWLNDADGWHYFGAQGIATSGWITTADGKTFYADPSSTHNAVKLGQFTVQNRDYYADTTAGVIKDGWVNYGDGNWSWANSDGSLYAGWKLLPNGKWFYFDANNKYHASFGLMFDGDQKYYVDRDRGLLYGGWIRLADNNWVWANTDGSLYAGWKLLPNGKWFYFDESAEYPLLKTGVFTISSGSYYVDANKGMTSNDWVQLPNNGWAWAQSSGALASGWFNTPNGKTWYFDPTTHEHAVLIGLQVINGSYYYFDLGYGLLRNQDVTLPDGRVVHADASGVLNIKPTDKNNDKDGNVDGNNGKENSDAGNNNTPADDNSPIEPTRGNFSDRTSVLGAPLVSKEDLQRDFNKRVGSAYPAIYAERGAATGADFVNQLWQAAIDEGVRPELLYAQVMIETGNLRFGGDVLPEQCNFGGLGATGNGEHGNSFDTVLKGLRAQALHLRAYAGFEPLTVDPSKARDVDPRYGAWILARKANIIRKLAGTWATDKNYAVKLVRVMNEL
;
A
#
# COMPACT_ATOMS: atom_id res chain seq x y z
N MET A 1 -8.40 24.63 -71.38
CA MET A 1 -9.67 23.92 -71.10
C MET A 1 -10.01 24.08 -69.61
N ASN A 2 -11.29 24.00 -69.27
CA ASN A 2 -11.90 23.74 -67.94
C ASN A 2 -11.32 24.43 -66.66
N ARG A 3 -11.89 25.60 -66.35
CA ARG A 3 -12.61 25.96 -65.10
C ARG A 3 -12.18 25.33 -63.73
N SER A 4 -11.57 26.20 -62.91
CA SER A 4 -12.07 26.72 -61.60
C SER A 4 -12.35 25.84 -60.36
N LEU A 5 -11.67 26.24 -59.27
CA LEU A 5 -12.18 26.54 -57.90
C LEU A 5 -12.66 25.43 -56.92
N PHE A 6 -12.47 25.76 -55.62
CA PHE A 6 -12.85 25.06 -54.38
C PHE A 6 -12.20 23.67 -54.10
N SER A 7 -11.89 23.29 -52.86
CA SER A 7 -11.59 24.07 -51.65
C SER A 7 -10.91 23.23 -50.55
N THR A 8 -10.25 23.93 -49.62
CA THR A 8 -9.99 23.66 -48.19
C THR A 8 -10.45 22.33 -47.54
N ARG A 9 -10.07 21.16 -48.08
CA ARG A 9 -10.18 19.85 -47.39
C ARG A 9 -8.91 19.00 -47.35
N GLY A 10 -7.86 19.38 -48.09
CA GLY A 10 -6.61 18.60 -48.16
C GLY A 10 -5.70 18.62 -46.92
N LYS A 11 -5.86 19.58 -45.99
CA LYS A 11 -4.94 19.74 -44.84
C LYS A 11 -5.38 19.07 -43.52
N LEU A 12 -6.58 18.49 -43.43
CA LEU A 12 -6.95 17.63 -42.29
C LEU A 12 -6.48 16.18 -42.49
N PHE A 13 -6.54 15.64 -43.71
CA PHE A 13 -6.24 14.23 -43.98
C PHE A 13 -4.77 13.83 -43.78
N ALA A 14 -3.80 14.75 -43.99
CA ALA A 14 -2.40 14.46 -43.74
C ALA A 14 -2.08 14.29 -42.24
N VAL A 15 -2.71 15.09 -41.37
CA VAL A 15 -2.61 14.92 -39.91
C VAL A 15 -3.37 13.67 -39.48
N LEU A 16 -4.56 13.42 -40.05
CA LEU A 16 -5.35 12.24 -39.72
C LEU A 16 -4.64 10.94 -40.10
N LEU A 17 -3.89 10.87 -41.21
CA LEU A 17 -3.15 9.65 -41.57
C LEU A 17 -2.00 9.35 -40.59
N PHE A 18 -1.26 10.37 -40.14
CA PHE A 18 -0.21 10.17 -39.12
C PHE A 18 -0.80 9.83 -37.74
N VAL A 19 -1.94 10.42 -37.38
CA VAL A 19 -2.65 10.11 -36.13
C VAL A 19 -3.29 8.71 -36.16
N VAL A 20 -3.83 8.28 -37.30
CA VAL A 20 -4.40 6.91 -37.46
C VAL A 20 -3.30 5.86 -37.54
N ALA A 21 -2.16 6.14 -38.19
CA ALA A 21 -1.00 5.25 -38.15
C ALA A 21 -0.39 5.12 -36.73
N ALA A 22 -0.46 6.16 -35.90
CA ALA A 22 -0.05 6.10 -34.50
C ALA A 22 -1.09 5.43 -33.57
N LEU A 23 -2.38 5.58 -33.85
CA LEU A 23 -3.46 5.00 -33.04
C LEU A 23 -3.80 3.53 -33.37
N PHE A 24 -3.43 3.03 -34.55
CA PHE A 24 -3.51 1.59 -34.87
C PHE A 24 -2.21 0.81 -34.59
N VAL A 25 -1.23 1.44 -33.91
CA VAL A 25 -0.03 0.76 -33.37
C VAL A 25 0.12 1.02 -31.85
N THR A 26 -0.99 1.28 -31.15
CA THR A 26 -1.03 1.34 -29.68
C THR A 26 -2.17 0.53 -29.04
N THR A 27 -2.90 -0.29 -29.79
CA THR A 27 -3.45 -1.56 -29.26
C THR A 27 -2.46 -2.69 -29.52
N VAL A 28 -1.24 -2.53 -29.01
CA VAL A 28 -0.46 -3.70 -28.59
C VAL A 28 -1.29 -4.34 -27.49
N GLN A 29 -1.95 -5.46 -27.80
CA GLN A 29 -2.22 -6.42 -26.74
C GLN A 29 -0.84 -6.73 -26.15
N ASN A 30 -0.61 -6.33 -24.90
CA ASN A 30 0.51 -6.87 -24.16
C ASN A 30 0.24 -8.37 -24.04
N VAL A 31 0.80 -9.13 -24.99
CA VAL A 31 1.04 -10.56 -24.84
C VAL A 31 2.11 -10.64 -23.76
N TYR A 32 1.67 -10.53 -22.51
CA TYR A 32 2.50 -10.75 -21.34
C TYR A 32 3.18 -12.09 -21.57
N ALA A 33 4.52 -12.08 -21.63
CA ALA A 33 5.29 -13.28 -21.84
C ALA A 33 4.86 -14.30 -20.77
N THR A 34 4.41 -15.47 -21.19
CA THR A 34 3.68 -16.41 -20.32
C THR A 34 4.61 -16.88 -19.20
N THR A 35 4.44 -16.30 -18.01
CA THR A 35 5.23 -16.65 -16.84
C THR A 35 4.71 -17.93 -16.20
N TYR A 36 5.63 -18.73 -15.70
CA TYR A 36 5.35 -19.92 -14.91
C TYR A 36 5.95 -19.70 -13.54
N THR A 37 5.10 -19.57 -12.52
CA THR A 37 5.52 -19.32 -11.14
C THR A 37 5.58 -20.65 -10.40
N THR A 38 6.64 -20.90 -9.63
CA THR A 38 6.81 -22.13 -8.83
C THR A 38 7.53 -21.83 -7.52
N MET A 39 7.70 -22.83 -6.66
CA MET A 39 8.47 -22.74 -5.41
C MET A 39 9.78 -23.53 -5.54
N ASP A 40 10.87 -22.96 -5.04
CA ASP A 40 12.17 -23.63 -4.93
C ASP A 40 12.31 -24.45 -3.61
N ALA A 41 13.41 -25.21 -3.46
CA ALA A 41 13.63 -26.08 -2.29
C ALA A 41 13.80 -25.31 -0.96
N GLN A 42 14.05 -24.00 -1.04
CA GLN A 42 14.28 -23.08 0.08
C GLN A 42 13.01 -22.27 0.40
N GLY A 43 11.92 -22.51 -0.33
CA GLY A 43 10.63 -21.86 -0.15
C GLY A 43 10.54 -20.45 -0.73
N ASN A 44 11.43 -20.04 -1.64
CA ASN A 44 11.26 -18.84 -2.44
C ASN A 44 10.35 -19.09 -3.64
N ILE A 45 9.78 -18.03 -4.18
CA ILE A 45 8.85 -18.09 -5.30
C ILE A 45 9.53 -17.55 -6.56
N VAL A 46 9.76 -18.45 -7.51
CA VAL A 46 10.53 -18.23 -8.73
C VAL A 46 9.59 -18.09 -9.92
N GLN A 47 9.89 -17.18 -10.85
CA GLN A 47 9.18 -17.02 -12.12
C GLN A 47 10.09 -17.35 -13.31
N SER A 48 9.66 -18.32 -14.11
CA SER A 48 10.34 -18.73 -15.35
C SER A 48 9.55 -18.26 -16.58
N GLN A 49 10.26 -17.94 -17.66
CA GLN A 49 9.66 -17.63 -18.97
C GLN A 49 9.44 -18.88 -19.85
N SER A 50 9.96 -20.04 -19.42
CA SER A 50 9.71 -21.34 -20.05
C SER A 50 9.00 -22.28 -19.10
N LEU A 51 8.04 -23.04 -19.64
CA LEU A 51 7.37 -24.12 -18.93
C LEU A 51 8.36 -25.23 -18.55
N SER A 52 9.32 -25.55 -19.43
CA SER A 52 10.34 -26.59 -19.18
C SER A 52 11.09 -26.36 -17.88
N ASP A 53 11.40 -25.11 -17.57
CA ASP A 53 12.32 -24.74 -16.51
C ASP A 53 11.58 -24.66 -15.17
N ALA A 54 10.34 -24.15 -15.17
CA ALA A 54 9.46 -24.23 -14.01
C ALA A 54 9.05 -25.67 -13.68
N VAL A 55 8.82 -26.51 -14.70
CA VAL A 55 8.54 -27.94 -14.54
C VAL A 55 9.78 -28.69 -14.02
N ALA A 56 10.97 -28.41 -14.55
CA ALA A 56 12.21 -29.00 -14.06
C ALA A 56 12.44 -28.67 -12.58
N LEU A 57 12.38 -27.38 -12.22
CA LEU A 57 12.47 -26.89 -10.85
C LEU A 57 11.39 -27.53 -9.96
N SER A 58 10.13 -27.55 -10.38
CA SER A 58 9.03 -28.16 -9.61
C SER A 58 9.11 -29.69 -9.49
N ARG A 59 9.88 -30.37 -10.34
CA ARG A 59 10.15 -31.81 -10.22
C ARG A 59 11.35 -32.06 -9.30
N ALA A 60 12.40 -31.23 -9.38
CA ALA A 60 13.55 -31.27 -8.49
C ALA A 60 13.18 -30.98 -7.03
N THR A 61 12.33 -29.98 -6.77
CA THR A 61 11.82 -29.66 -5.42
C THR A 61 10.76 -30.62 -4.91
N GLY A 62 10.22 -31.45 -5.80
CA GLY A 62 9.19 -32.44 -5.51
C GLY A 62 7.80 -31.85 -5.27
N ARG A 63 6.79 -32.69 -5.54
CA ARG A 63 5.37 -32.37 -5.30
C ARG A 63 4.72 -33.53 -4.53
N PRO A 64 5.12 -33.81 -3.27
CA PRO A 64 4.82 -35.11 -2.70
C PRO A 64 3.33 -35.33 -2.43
N ILE A 65 2.87 -36.55 -2.70
CA ILE A 65 1.61 -37.05 -2.14
C ILE A 65 1.95 -37.75 -0.84
N ALA A 66 1.35 -37.28 0.26
CA ALA A 66 1.41 -38.00 1.52
C ALA A 66 0.37 -39.13 1.51
N LEU A 67 0.79 -40.33 1.89
CA LEU A 67 -0.07 -41.48 2.13
C LEU A 67 -0.11 -41.76 3.63
N ASP A 68 -1.32 -41.83 4.15
CA ASP A 68 -1.62 -42.22 5.51
C ASP A 68 -2.32 -43.58 5.51
N PRO A 69 -1.59 -44.70 5.58
CA PRO A 69 -2.24 -45.99 5.82
C PRO A 69 -3.02 -45.91 7.13
N GLY A 70 -4.33 -46.15 7.07
CA GLY A 70 -5.24 -46.08 8.21
C GLY A 70 -4.79 -46.96 9.38
N HIS A 71 -5.25 -46.60 10.58
CA HIS A 71 -5.00 -47.35 11.82
C HIS A 71 -3.51 -47.72 12.01
N SER A 72 -3.23 -48.89 12.58
CA SER A 72 -1.90 -49.46 12.82
C SER A 72 -1.99 -50.99 12.99
N ASP A 73 -0.95 -51.64 13.52
CA ASP A 73 -0.83 -53.11 13.57
C ASP A 73 -1.64 -53.81 14.68
N GLY A 74 -2.20 -53.06 15.63
CA GLY A 74 -2.94 -53.59 16.78
C GLY A 74 -2.10 -54.15 17.93
N THR A 75 -0.77 -54.03 17.88
CA THR A 75 0.12 -54.53 18.95
C THR A 75 0.46 -53.40 19.94
N ASP A 76 0.92 -53.74 21.14
CA ASP A 76 1.21 -52.79 22.25
C ASP A 76 0.07 -51.83 22.65
N GLY A 77 -1.18 -52.12 22.24
CA GLY A 77 -2.34 -51.25 22.49
C GLY A 77 -2.58 -50.18 21.42
N ARG A 78 -1.87 -50.23 20.29
CA ARG A 78 -2.18 -49.46 19.06
C ARG A 78 -3.54 -49.86 18.48
N ASP A 79 -4.15 -48.98 17.69
CA ASP A 79 -5.44 -49.27 17.05
C ASP A 79 -5.27 -50.15 15.80
N PRO A 80 -5.88 -51.36 15.71
CA PRO A 80 -5.86 -52.19 14.49
C PRO A 80 -6.87 -51.76 13.42
N GLY A 81 -7.80 -50.87 13.75
CA GLY A 81 -9.04 -50.66 12.99
C GLY A 81 -9.97 -51.87 13.09
N ALA A 82 -10.80 -52.07 12.06
CA ALA A 82 -11.68 -53.23 12.02
C ALA A 82 -10.92 -54.57 11.88
N MET A 83 -11.43 -55.63 12.54
CA MET A 83 -10.82 -56.96 12.52
C MET A 83 -11.88 -58.04 12.21
N TYR A 84 -11.74 -58.70 11.06
CA TYR A 84 -12.73 -59.67 10.56
C TYR A 84 -12.06 -60.82 9.79
N TYR A 85 -12.52 -62.06 10.01
CA TYR A 85 -12.08 -63.27 9.29
C TYR A 85 -10.56 -63.56 9.30
N GLY A 86 -9.81 -62.98 10.24
CA GLY A 86 -8.34 -63.07 10.32
C GLY A 86 -7.60 -61.90 9.66
N LEU A 87 -8.31 -60.95 9.05
CA LEU A 87 -7.78 -59.69 8.54
C LEU A 87 -7.83 -58.62 9.63
N LYS A 88 -6.84 -57.71 9.62
CA LYS A 88 -6.87 -56.42 10.33
C LYS A 88 -6.84 -55.29 9.30
N GLU A 89 -7.64 -54.25 9.52
CA GLU A 89 -7.72 -53.10 8.61
C GLU A 89 -6.37 -52.41 8.42
N GLY A 90 -5.65 -52.12 9.50
CA GLY A 90 -4.34 -51.45 9.44
C GLY A 90 -3.26 -52.20 8.64
N ASP A 91 -3.34 -53.53 8.57
CA ASP A 91 -2.42 -54.36 7.77
C ASP A 91 -2.71 -54.21 6.26
N ILE A 92 -3.99 -54.22 5.86
CA ILE A 92 -4.40 -54.07 4.46
C ILE A 92 -4.24 -52.62 4.01
N ALA A 93 -4.56 -51.65 4.87
CA ALA A 93 -4.30 -50.24 4.66
C ALA A 93 -2.81 -49.96 4.42
N TRP A 94 -1.92 -50.56 5.22
CA TRP A 94 -0.47 -50.50 5.03
C TRP A 94 -0.04 -51.03 3.66
N ALA A 95 -0.47 -52.25 3.31
CA ALA A 95 -0.17 -52.87 2.02
C ALA A 95 -0.69 -52.00 0.85
N THR A 96 -1.89 -51.45 0.95
CA THR A 96 -2.47 -50.55 -0.05
C THR A 96 -1.62 -49.30 -0.24
N ALA A 97 -1.21 -48.64 0.85
CA ALA A 97 -0.32 -47.48 0.80
C ALA A 97 1.03 -47.80 0.13
N MET A 98 1.58 -49.00 0.35
CA MET A 98 2.82 -49.41 -0.33
C MET A 98 2.62 -49.64 -1.83
N TYR A 99 1.48 -50.17 -2.26
CA TYR A 99 1.15 -50.29 -3.68
C TYR A 99 0.85 -48.93 -4.34
N VAL A 100 0.13 -48.03 -3.67
CA VAL A 100 -0.07 -46.65 -4.16
C VAL A 100 1.28 -45.93 -4.32
N LYS A 101 2.18 -46.08 -3.33
CA LYS A 101 3.56 -45.56 -3.37
C LYS A 101 4.39 -46.13 -4.54
N LYS A 102 4.34 -47.44 -4.75
CA LYS A 102 5.01 -48.17 -5.85
C LYS A 102 4.63 -47.57 -7.20
N TYR A 103 3.35 -47.38 -7.46
CA TYR A 103 2.86 -46.88 -8.75
C TYR A 103 3.08 -45.37 -8.95
N LEU A 104 2.76 -44.53 -7.97
CA LEU A 104 3.03 -43.09 -8.06
C LEU A 104 4.53 -42.81 -8.27
N GLY A 105 5.40 -43.53 -7.55
CA GLY A 105 6.85 -43.43 -7.71
C GLY A 105 7.34 -43.88 -9.10
N GLN A 106 6.75 -44.93 -9.68
CA GLN A 106 7.04 -45.35 -11.05
C GLN A 106 6.65 -44.29 -12.09
N TRP A 107 5.56 -43.55 -11.86
CA TRP A 107 5.09 -42.48 -12.76
C TRP A 107 5.62 -41.08 -12.41
N GLY A 108 6.69 -41.01 -11.58
CA GLY A 108 7.41 -39.76 -11.29
C GLY A 108 6.74 -38.82 -10.28
N VAL A 109 5.71 -39.28 -9.56
CA VAL A 109 5.09 -38.53 -8.46
C VAL A 109 5.77 -38.91 -7.14
N PRO A 110 6.45 -37.97 -6.43
CA PRO A 110 7.07 -38.28 -5.15
C PRO A 110 6.03 -38.68 -4.09
N VAL A 111 6.37 -39.62 -3.21
CA VAL A 111 5.45 -40.11 -2.17
C VAL A 111 6.11 -40.18 -0.81
N VAL A 112 5.40 -39.65 0.19
CA VAL A 112 5.75 -39.66 1.61
C VAL A 112 4.77 -40.57 2.32
N VAL A 113 5.24 -41.46 3.20
CA VAL A 113 4.36 -42.25 4.08
C VAL A 113 4.44 -41.65 5.47
N VAL A 114 3.31 -41.19 6.03
CA VAL A 114 3.32 -40.36 7.25
C VAL A 114 3.36 -41.15 8.55
N ARG A 115 3.42 -42.48 8.49
CA ARG A 115 3.72 -43.38 9.61
C ARG A 115 4.58 -44.55 9.19
N GLY A 116 5.25 -45.17 10.15
CA GLY A 116 5.81 -46.52 10.02
C GLY A 116 4.73 -47.60 10.15
N GLU A 117 5.08 -48.83 9.78
CA GLU A 117 4.19 -50.01 9.76
C GLU A 117 3.58 -50.29 11.15
N HIS A 118 4.40 -50.20 12.19
CA HIS A 118 4.05 -50.42 13.61
C HIS A 118 4.03 -49.12 14.42
N GLU A 119 3.93 -47.95 13.77
CA GLU A 119 3.68 -46.68 14.46
C GLU A 119 2.17 -46.43 14.53
N ASP A 120 1.70 -45.80 15.61
CA ASP A 120 0.36 -45.20 15.68
C ASP A 120 0.44 -43.73 16.15
N PRO A 121 0.87 -42.81 15.26
CA PRO A 121 0.99 -41.41 15.60
C PRO A 121 -0.37 -40.71 15.50
N SER A 122 -0.60 -39.67 16.31
CA SER A 122 -1.86 -38.92 16.29
C SER A 122 -2.19 -38.35 14.90
N LEU A 123 -3.47 -38.18 14.56
CA LEU A 123 -3.88 -37.64 13.25
C LEU A 123 -3.24 -36.28 12.94
N LYS A 124 -3.03 -35.43 13.96
CA LYS A 124 -2.34 -34.15 13.83
C LYS A 124 -0.84 -34.32 13.52
N THR A 125 -0.20 -35.37 14.06
CA THR A 125 1.18 -35.76 13.73
C THR A 125 1.30 -36.32 12.31
N ARG A 126 0.35 -37.18 11.90
CA ARG A 126 0.24 -37.72 10.52
C ARG A 126 0.18 -36.58 9.50
N VAL A 127 -0.69 -35.60 9.72
CA VAL A 127 -0.77 -34.39 8.86
C VAL A 127 0.49 -33.51 8.96
N GLN A 128 1.04 -33.27 10.15
CA GLN A 128 2.22 -32.40 10.27
C GLN A 128 3.41 -32.98 9.48
N ARG A 129 3.64 -34.31 9.54
CA ARG A 129 4.65 -34.99 8.71
C ARG A 129 4.43 -34.77 7.19
N ALA A 130 3.18 -34.75 6.71
CA ALA A 130 2.88 -34.40 5.32
C ALA A 130 3.31 -32.95 4.97
N VAL A 131 3.01 -32.01 5.87
CA VAL A 131 3.34 -30.57 5.72
C VAL A 131 4.85 -30.33 5.78
N ASP A 132 5.55 -31.04 6.65
CA ASP A 132 7.02 -30.96 6.82
C ASP A 132 7.74 -31.44 5.55
N HIS A 133 7.21 -32.47 4.89
CA HIS A 133 7.65 -32.94 3.57
C HIS A 133 7.03 -32.18 2.38
N ASN A 134 6.48 -30.98 2.58
CA ASN A 134 5.91 -30.12 1.52
C ASN A 134 4.81 -30.78 0.64
N ALA A 135 4.10 -31.79 1.18
CA ALA A 135 3.10 -32.51 0.41
C ALA A 135 1.90 -31.62 0.01
N CYS A 136 1.36 -31.82 -1.19
CA CYS A 136 0.17 -31.09 -1.65
C CYS A 136 -1.16 -31.69 -1.17
N ALA A 137 -1.16 -32.98 -0.86
CA ALA A 137 -2.29 -33.74 -0.36
C ALA A 137 -1.84 -34.83 0.62
N ILE A 138 -2.73 -35.22 1.53
CA ILE A 138 -2.64 -36.40 2.38
C ILE A 138 -3.86 -37.29 2.12
N ILE A 139 -3.59 -38.48 1.57
CA ILE A 139 -4.60 -39.49 1.24
C ILE A 139 -4.52 -40.57 2.30
N SER A 140 -5.57 -40.66 3.12
CA SER A 140 -5.70 -41.69 4.14
C SER A 140 -6.45 -42.90 3.59
N LEU A 141 -5.92 -44.10 3.80
CA LEU A 141 -6.35 -45.32 3.13
C LEU A 141 -6.95 -46.29 4.15
N HIS A 142 -8.25 -46.56 4.03
CA HIS A 142 -9.05 -47.28 5.03
C HIS A 142 -9.93 -48.39 4.39
N TYR A 143 -10.48 -49.27 5.24
CA TYR A 143 -11.33 -50.39 4.83
C TYR A 143 -12.55 -50.57 5.75
N ASN A 144 -13.58 -49.75 5.52
CA ASN A 144 -15.01 -49.96 5.82
C ASN A 144 -15.38 -51.22 6.62
N ALA A 145 -16.11 -51.03 7.71
CA ALA A 145 -16.75 -52.08 8.48
C ALA A 145 -18.22 -51.80 8.77
N GLY A 146 -19.02 -52.86 8.88
CA GLY A 146 -20.47 -52.79 9.05
C GLY A 146 -21.15 -54.16 8.98
N PRO A 147 -22.46 -54.21 8.70
CA PRO A 147 -23.18 -55.47 8.52
C PRO A 147 -22.52 -56.38 7.47
N ALA A 148 -22.59 -57.71 7.64
CA ALA A 148 -21.90 -58.65 6.76
C ALA A 148 -22.42 -58.67 5.30
N SER A 149 -23.55 -58.02 5.01
CA SER A 149 -24.09 -57.79 3.67
C SER A 149 -23.67 -56.45 3.05
N ALA A 150 -22.92 -55.61 3.77
CA ALA A 150 -22.53 -54.29 3.30
C ALA A 150 -21.56 -54.37 2.13
N THR A 151 -21.71 -53.44 1.19
CA THR A 151 -20.79 -53.18 0.09
C THR A 151 -20.78 -51.68 -0.21
N GLY A 152 -19.91 -51.26 -1.11
CA GLY A 152 -19.45 -49.88 -1.18
C GLY A 152 -17.94 -49.78 -1.00
N SER A 153 -17.29 -48.95 -1.81
CA SER A 153 -16.34 -47.96 -1.33
C SER A 153 -17.02 -46.57 -1.27
N GLU A 154 -16.40 -45.64 -0.55
CA GLU A 154 -16.71 -44.21 -0.60
C GLU A 154 -15.43 -43.38 -0.37
N VAL A 155 -15.51 -42.06 -0.61
CA VAL A 155 -14.38 -41.15 -0.47
C VAL A 155 -14.81 -39.96 0.36
N LEU A 156 -14.15 -39.75 1.49
CA LEU A 156 -14.44 -38.71 2.48
C LEU A 156 -13.58 -37.48 2.19
N VAL A 157 -14.22 -36.35 1.86
CA VAL A 157 -13.58 -35.11 1.41
C VAL A 157 -13.84 -33.96 2.37
N PRO A 158 -13.15 -32.80 2.23
CA PRO A 158 -13.50 -31.59 2.99
C PRO A 158 -14.95 -31.16 2.74
N HIS A 159 -15.62 -30.60 3.75
CA HIS A 159 -17.00 -30.12 3.71
C HIS A 159 -17.18 -28.83 2.90
N ASP A 160 -18.34 -28.63 2.27
CA ASP A 160 -18.72 -27.43 1.51
C ASP A 160 -18.92 -26.20 2.41
N VAL A 161 -17.81 -25.61 2.83
CA VAL A 161 -17.70 -24.36 3.59
C VAL A 161 -16.64 -23.44 2.98
N SER A 162 -16.66 -22.15 3.30
CA SER A 162 -15.82 -21.14 2.65
C SER A 162 -14.33 -21.25 2.99
N TYR A 163 -13.98 -21.76 4.18
CA TYR A 163 -12.61 -21.93 4.64
C TYR A 163 -11.83 -22.86 3.71
N ASN A 164 -10.85 -22.33 2.98
CA ASN A 164 -10.05 -23.06 2.00
C ASN A 164 -10.92 -23.92 1.04
N HIS A 165 -12.03 -23.36 0.55
CA HIS A 165 -13.05 -24.04 -0.25
C HIS A 165 -12.51 -24.73 -1.53
N ASP A 166 -11.40 -24.25 -2.09
CA ASP A 166 -10.68 -24.91 -3.19
C ASP A 166 -10.28 -26.36 -2.86
N LEU A 167 -10.08 -26.69 -1.58
CA LEU A 167 -9.79 -28.05 -1.13
C LEU A 167 -11.03 -28.96 -1.14
N TYR A 168 -12.24 -28.43 -0.96
CA TYR A 168 -13.48 -29.19 -1.20
C TYR A 168 -13.64 -29.50 -2.68
N VAL A 169 -13.45 -28.50 -3.55
CA VAL A 169 -13.53 -28.68 -5.01
C VAL A 169 -12.48 -29.69 -5.50
N ALA A 170 -11.24 -29.59 -5.00
CA ALA A 170 -10.18 -30.56 -5.27
C ALA A 170 -10.50 -31.96 -4.74
N GLY A 171 -11.11 -32.06 -3.55
CA GLY A 171 -11.56 -33.31 -2.96
C GLY A 171 -12.65 -34.00 -3.79
N GLN A 172 -13.69 -33.26 -4.21
CA GLN A 172 -14.74 -33.78 -5.10
C GLN A 172 -14.18 -34.26 -6.44
N ALA A 173 -13.23 -33.52 -7.03
CA ALA A 173 -12.56 -33.93 -8.25
C ALA A 173 -11.74 -35.23 -8.08
N LEU A 174 -11.01 -35.38 -6.96
CA LEU A 174 -10.28 -36.61 -6.65
C LEU A 174 -11.22 -37.78 -6.37
N ALA A 175 -12.29 -37.57 -5.60
CA ALA A 175 -13.28 -38.59 -5.27
C ALA A 175 -13.96 -39.15 -6.51
N GLY A 176 -14.34 -38.30 -7.48
CA GLY A 176 -14.88 -38.73 -8.77
C GLY A 176 -13.92 -39.63 -9.54
N LYS A 177 -12.61 -39.32 -9.54
CA LYS A 177 -11.57 -40.18 -10.13
C LYS A 177 -11.42 -41.50 -9.39
N VAL A 178 -11.25 -41.46 -8.06
CA VAL A 178 -11.08 -42.65 -7.22
C VAL A 178 -12.28 -43.60 -7.38
N ASN A 179 -13.52 -43.10 -7.25
CA ASN A 179 -14.72 -43.90 -7.50
C ASN A 179 -14.76 -44.47 -8.92
N TYR A 180 -14.37 -43.69 -9.95
CA TYR A 180 -14.30 -44.18 -11.32
C TYR A 180 -13.32 -45.35 -11.48
N TYR A 181 -12.08 -45.24 -10.97
CA TYR A 181 -11.06 -46.29 -11.13
C TYR A 181 -11.36 -47.52 -10.24
N LEU A 182 -11.81 -47.32 -9.00
CA LEU A 182 -12.24 -48.41 -8.12
C LEU A 182 -13.42 -49.20 -8.70
N ARG A 183 -14.40 -48.52 -9.31
CA ARG A 183 -15.54 -49.19 -9.98
C ARG A 183 -15.11 -49.90 -11.26
N ASN A 184 -14.59 -49.14 -12.23
CA ASN A 184 -14.46 -49.60 -13.61
C ASN A 184 -13.23 -50.48 -13.82
N LYS A 185 -12.22 -50.38 -12.94
CA LYS A 185 -10.98 -51.16 -13.04
C LYS A 185 -10.87 -52.17 -11.89
N ALA A 186 -10.94 -51.73 -10.63
CA ALA A 186 -10.75 -52.64 -9.48
C ALA A 186 -11.96 -53.54 -9.17
N GLY A 187 -13.11 -53.32 -9.84
CA GLY A 187 -14.32 -54.12 -9.69
C GLY A 187 -15.00 -53.97 -8.33
N ILE A 188 -14.77 -52.85 -7.63
CA ILE A 188 -15.44 -52.54 -6.37
C ILE A 188 -16.80 -51.90 -6.66
N VAL A 189 -17.84 -52.37 -5.99
CA VAL A 189 -19.13 -51.67 -5.98
C VAL A 189 -18.95 -50.40 -5.14
N THR A 190 -19.01 -49.22 -5.76
CA THR A 190 -18.92 -47.90 -5.10
C THR A 190 -20.30 -47.41 -4.64
N ARG A 191 -20.38 -46.58 -3.59
CA ARG A 191 -21.66 -45.99 -3.11
C ARG A 191 -22.23 -44.87 -4.00
N GLY A 192 -21.44 -44.40 -4.96
CA GLY A 192 -21.81 -43.44 -5.99
C GLY A 192 -20.57 -43.02 -6.78
N ASP A 193 -20.69 -41.97 -7.58
CA ASP A 193 -19.53 -41.25 -8.16
C ASP A 193 -19.10 -40.05 -7.31
N GLY A 194 -20.04 -39.43 -6.58
CA GLY A 194 -19.75 -38.29 -5.71
C GLY A 194 -19.01 -38.66 -4.42
N ALA A 195 -18.47 -37.66 -3.75
CA ALA A 195 -17.85 -37.82 -2.43
C ALA A 195 -18.86 -37.81 -1.29
N THR A 196 -18.48 -38.42 -0.17
CA THR A 196 -19.13 -38.23 1.13
C THR A 196 -18.46 -37.07 1.86
N GLU A 197 -19.24 -36.17 2.45
CA GLU A 197 -18.75 -35.08 3.30
C GLU A 197 -19.51 -35.04 4.63
N ARG A 198 -18.91 -34.43 5.66
CA ARG A 198 -19.53 -34.33 6.99
C ARG A 198 -18.87 -33.25 7.84
N GLY A 199 -19.65 -32.28 8.31
CA GLY A 199 -19.26 -31.36 9.39
C GLY A 199 -19.25 -32.03 10.77
N TYR A 200 -18.43 -31.51 11.68
CA TYR A 200 -18.20 -32.10 13.02
C TYR A 200 -19.39 -31.93 13.97
N ASN A 201 -20.22 -30.89 13.77
CA ASN A 201 -21.40 -30.46 14.54
C ASN A 201 -21.41 -30.90 16.02
N ASP A 202 -20.46 -30.40 16.81
CA ASP A 202 -20.51 -30.61 18.25
C ASP A 202 -21.64 -29.76 18.87
N LYS A 203 -22.27 -30.31 19.92
CA LYS A 203 -23.45 -29.72 20.57
C LYS A 203 -23.12 -28.44 21.38
N TYR A 204 -21.88 -27.97 21.35
CA TYR A 204 -21.35 -26.91 22.21
C TYR A 204 -20.75 -25.74 21.41
N GLY A 205 -20.60 -25.89 20.09
CA GLY A 205 -20.03 -24.91 19.18
C GLY A 205 -18.52 -24.72 19.35
N THR A 206 -17.76 -25.77 19.67
CA THR A 206 -16.34 -25.65 20.03
C THR A 206 -15.35 -25.94 18.91
N ASP A 207 -15.69 -26.77 17.91
CA ASP A 207 -14.80 -27.15 16.80
C ASP A 207 -15.19 -26.43 15.48
N TYR A 208 -14.87 -25.13 15.38
CA TYR A 208 -15.00 -24.29 14.18
C TYR A 208 -13.64 -23.93 13.55
N TYR A 209 -13.62 -23.54 12.28
CA TYR A 209 -12.46 -22.94 11.61
C TYR A 209 -12.25 -21.47 11.99
N GLU A 210 -11.08 -20.91 11.66
CA GLU A 210 -10.65 -19.56 12.07
C GLU A 210 -11.54 -18.42 11.54
N ASN A 211 -12.35 -18.68 10.52
CA ASN A 211 -13.34 -17.76 9.96
C ASN A 211 -14.76 -17.96 10.51
N GLY A 212 -14.99 -18.97 11.37
CA GLY A 212 -16.31 -19.33 11.90
C GLY A 212 -17.07 -20.42 11.12
N ASP A 213 -16.47 -21.02 10.08
CA ASP A 213 -17.10 -22.15 9.37
C ASP A 213 -17.03 -23.46 10.15
N GLU A 214 -18.05 -24.32 10.01
CA GLU A 214 -18.08 -25.64 10.67
C GLU A 214 -16.88 -26.50 10.24
N SER A 215 -16.18 -27.10 11.21
CA SER A 215 -14.99 -27.90 10.90
C SER A 215 -15.32 -29.33 10.43
N ASP A 216 -14.39 -29.94 9.70
CA ASP A 216 -14.56 -31.27 9.13
C ASP A 216 -14.63 -32.38 10.20
N TYR A 217 -15.55 -33.34 10.04
CA TYR A 217 -15.75 -34.41 11.02
C TYR A 217 -14.52 -35.32 11.18
N TYR A 218 -13.84 -35.60 10.07
CA TYR A 218 -12.71 -36.54 10.03
C TYR A 218 -11.40 -35.82 10.32
N GLY A 219 -10.69 -36.25 11.37
CA GLY A 219 -9.53 -35.53 11.88
C GLY A 219 -8.39 -35.32 10.87
N ILE A 220 -8.11 -36.29 9.99
CA ILE A 220 -7.13 -36.12 8.90
C ILE A 220 -7.56 -34.98 7.97
N VAL A 221 -8.80 -35.02 7.47
CA VAL A 221 -9.38 -34.01 6.57
C VAL A 221 -9.30 -32.62 7.21
N ARG A 222 -9.74 -32.52 8.48
CA ARG A 222 -9.74 -31.27 9.26
C ARG A 222 -8.35 -30.68 9.45
N TYR A 223 -7.40 -31.46 9.96
CA TYR A 223 -6.05 -30.96 10.21
C TYR A 223 -5.30 -30.66 8.90
N ALA A 224 -5.56 -31.39 7.82
CA ALA A 224 -5.01 -31.11 6.49
C ALA A 224 -5.52 -29.76 5.94
N ARG A 225 -6.83 -29.52 6.03
CA ARG A 225 -7.48 -28.27 5.59
C ARG A 225 -6.99 -27.05 6.37
N GLN A 226 -6.76 -27.18 7.68
CA GLN A 226 -6.11 -26.16 8.53
C GLN A 226 -4.65 -25.87 8.14
N LYS A 227 -4.02 -26.78 7.38
CA LYS A 227 -2.66 -26.65 6.84
C LYS A 227 -2.65 -26.33 5.34
N GLY A 228 -3.82 -26.03 4.75
CA GLY A 228 -4.00 -25.65 3.35
C GLY A 228 -3.68 -26.74 2.32
N ILE A 229 -3.55 -28.00 2.76
CA ILE A 229 -3.30 -29.16 1.90
C ILE A 229 -4.57 -30.02 1.81
N LEU A 230 -4.77 -30.73 0.69
CA LEU A 230 -5.95 -31.57 0.53
C LEU A 230 -5.88 -32.78 1.46
N GLY A 231 -6.84 -32.93 2.38
CA GLY A 231 -7.02 -34.17 3.15
C GLY A 231 -8.21 -34.96 2.61
N VAL A 232 -8.02 -36.24 2.32
CA VAL A 232 -9.07 -37.17 1.87
C VAL A 232 -8.89 -38.51 2.58
N VAL A 233 -9.99 -39.19 2.89
CA VAL A 233 -9.97 -40.61 3.28
C VAL A 233 -10.62 -41.44 2.18
N ILE A 234 -9.95 -42.48 1.68
CA ILE A 234 -10.52 -43.45 0.74
C ILE A 234 -10.93 -44.69 1.54
N GLU A 235 -12.24 -44.89 1.64
CA GLU A 235 -12.87 -45.97 2.38
C GLU A 235 -13.24 -47.10 1.42
N HIS A 236 -12.44 -48.18 1.42
CA HIS A 236 -12.52 -49.26 0.44
C HIS A 236 -13.69 -50.24 0.70
N GLN A 237 -13.61 -51.43 0.10
CA GLN A 237 -14.63 -52.47 0.24
C GLN A 237 -14.67 -53.10 1.65
N PHE A 238 -15.89 -53.43 2.10
CA PHE A 238 -16.17 -53.86 3.48
C PHE A 238 -15.43 -55.14 3.89
N ILE A 239 -14.45 -55.08 4.80
CA ILE A 239 -13.75 -56.30 5.29
C ILE A 239 -14.61 -57.13 6.25
N SER A 240 -15.68 -56.55 6.80
CA SER A 240 -16.70 -57.29 7.56
C SER A 240 -17.65 -58.13 6.70
N ASN A 241 -17.58 -58.00 5.37
CA ASN A 241 -18.32 -58.84 4.43
C ASN A 241 -17.43 -60.04 4.02
N PRO A 242 -17.91 -61.29 4.20
CA PRO A 242 -17.10 -62.49 3.97
C PRO A 242 -16.70 -62.70 2.50
N ALA A 243 -17.41 -62.06 1.55
CA ALA A 243 -17.06 -62.12 0.13
C ALA A 243 -15.82 -61.25 -0.17
N HIS A 244 -15.82 -59.97 0.21
CA HIS A 244 -14.63 -59.11 0.03
C HIS A 244 -13.45 -59.61 0.86
N ALA A 245 -13.70 -60.08 2.10
CA ALA A 245 -12.67 -60.67 2.95
C ALA A 245 -12.01 -61.93 2.35
N ALA A 246 -12.67 -62.63 1.42
CA ALA A 246 -12.05 -63.74 0.70
C ALA A 246 -11.04 -63.28 -0.36
N GLU A 247 -11.17 -62.07 -0.90
CA GLU A 247 -10.27 -61.51 -1.93
C GLU A 247 -8.90 -61.08 -1.38
N PHE A 248 -8.78 -60.92 -0.06
CA PHE A 248 -7.56 -60.48 0.63
C PHE A 248 -6.73 -61.62 1.24
N LYS A 249 -7.14 -62.88 1.08
CA LYS A 249 -6.53 -64.02 1.80
C LYS A 249 -5.11 -64.37 1.36
N ASP A 250 -4.75 -64.04 0.12
CA ASP A 250 -3.40 -64.18 -0.43
C ASP A 250 -2.79 -62.78 -0.63
N LEU A 251 -2.17 -62.19 0.40
CA LEU A 251 -1.55 -60.85 0.39
C LEU A 251 -0.26 -60.74 -0.48
N GLY A 252 -0.09 -61.62 -1.47
CA GLY A 252 1.05 -61.61 -2.38
C GLY A 252 1.02 -60.48 -3.42
N ASP A 253 2.12 -60.34 -4.16
CA ASP A 253 2.41 -59.25 -5.12
C ASP A 253 1.64 -59.38 -6.47
N ASN A 254 0.39 -59.86 -6.42
CA ASN A 254 -0.64 -59.87 -7.48
C ASN A 254 -2.07 -59.85 -6.84
N SER A 255 -2.20 -59.42 -5.58
CA SER A 255 -3.44 -59.51 -4.80
C SER A 255 -4.48 -58.45 -5.18
N LYS A 256 -5.73 -58.57 -4.67
CA LYS A 256 -6.74 -57.50 -4.80
C LYS A 256 -6.24 -56.15 -4.27
N VAL A 257 -5.33 -56.16 -3.30
CA VAL A 257 -4.69 -54.96 -2.71
C VAL A 257 -3.77 -54.24 -3.71
N ASP A 258 -2.97 -54.96 -4.50
CA ASP A 258 -2.09 -54.40 -5.54
C ASP A 258 -2.92 -53.67 -6.61
N TYR A 259 -4.03 -54.28 -7.03
CA TYR A 259 -4.93 -53.66 -8.00
C TYR A 259 -5.71 -52.45 -7.44
N ILE A 260 -6.12 -52.49 -6.18
CA ILE A 260 -6.72 -51.32 -5.49
C ILE A 260 -5.69 -50.17 -5.43
N GLY A 261 -4.48 -50.45 -4.95
CA GLY A 261 -3.41 -49.44 -4.88
C GLY A 261 -3.00 -48.89 -6.25
N TRP A 262 -3.12 -49.69 -7.31
CA TRP A 262 -2.98 -49.19 -8.69
C TRP A 262 -4.10 -48.22 -9.08
N ALA A 263 -5.36 -48.54 -8.78
CA ALA A 263 -6.52 -47.72 -9.13
C ALA A 263 -6.51 -46.36 -8.39
N ASP A 264 -6.16 -46.36 -7.10
CA ASP A 264 -5.97 -45.16 -6.29
C ASP A 264 -4.78 -44.32 -6.80
N ALA A 265 -3.62 -44.97 -7.05
CA ALA A 265 -2.47 -44.28 -7.63
C ALA A 265 -2.82 -43.64 -8.96
N TRP A 266 -3.62 -44.30 -9.81
CA TRP A 266 -4.03 -43.73 -11.09
C TRP A 266 -4.95 -42.52 -10.91
N ALA A 267 -5.92 -42.60 -10.02
CA ALA A 267 -6.82 -41.49 -9.72
C ALA A 267 -6.07 -40.24 -9.20
N ILE A 268 -5.06 -40.47 -8.35
CA ILE A 268 -4.14 -39.44 -7.86
C ILE A 268 -3.26 -38.92 -9.01
N TRP A 269 -2.61 -39.80 -9.78
CA TRP A 269 -1.75 -39.41 -10.89
C TRP A 269 -2.49 -38.56 -11.94
N GLU A 270 -3.70 -38.97 -12.34
CA GLU A 270 -4.56 -38.26 -13.29
C GLU A 270 -5.06 -36.89 -12.78
N MET A 271 -4.84 -36.57 -11.50
CA MET A 271 -5.04 -35.23 -10.92
C MET A 271 -3.75 -34.43 -10.81
N TYR A 272 -2.63 -35.06 -10.44
CA TYR A 272 -1.39 -34.38 -10.06
C TYR A 272 -0.25 -34.43 -11.11
N HIS A 273 -0.39 -35.20 -12.21
CA HIS A 273 0.65 -35.31 -13.25
C HIS A 273 0.79 -34.06 -14.13
N SER A 274 -0.12 -33.09 -14.05
CA SER A 274 -0.10 -31.94 -14.96
C SER A 274 1.09 -31.03 -14.66
N ASP A 275 1.84 -30.72 -15.71
CA ASP A 275 2.97 -29.78 -15.71
C ASP A 275 2.58 -28.35 -15.28
N THR A 276 1.29 -28.04 -15.20
CA THR A 276 0.74 -26.78 -14.65
C THR A 276 -0.36 -26.98 -13.61
N TRP A 277 -0.48 -28.17 -13.00
CA TRP A 277 -1.26 -28.31 -11.75
C TRP A 277 -0.62 -27.44 -10.65
N TRP A 278 -1.38 -26.91 -9.67
CA TRP A 278 -0.82 -26.19 -8.51
C TRP A 278 -1.78 -26.10 -7.30
N ASN A 279 -1.21 -25.75 -6.15
CA ASN A 279 -1.92 -25.32 -4.93
C ASN A 279 -1.11 -24.19 -4.24
N MET A 280 -1.76 -23.39 -3.40
CA MET A 280 -1.16 -22.49 -2.43
C MET A 280 -1.49 -23.00 -1.01
N ARG A 281 -0.56 -23.70 -0.34
CA ARG A 281 -0.81 -24.29 0.98
C ARG A 281 -0.90 -23.28 2.13
N GLY A 282 -0.55 -22.03 1.90
CA GLY A 282 -0.67 -20.98 2.92
C GLY A 282 -0.03 -19.66 2.54
N ILE A 283 0.16 -18.82 3.55
CA ILE A 283 0.87 -17.54 3.48
C ILE A 283 2.14 -17.66 4.33
N SER A 284 3.24 -17.08 3.88
CA SER A 284 4.46 -16.87 4.67
C SER A 284 4.62 -15.37 4.89
N ALA A 285 4.69 -14.97 6.16
CA ALA A 285 4.87 -13.58 6.56
C ALA A 285 6.05 -13.46 7.53
N VAL A 286 6.93 -12.47 7.31
CA VAL A 286 8.14 -12.24 8.11
C VAL A 286 8.26 -10.75 8.39
N GLN A 287 8.48 -10.39 9.66
CA GLN A 287 8.75 -9.02 10.07
C GLN A 287 10.26 -8.77 10.25
N GLN A 288 10.74 -7.62 9.75
CA GLN A 288 12.09 -7.11 9.95
C GLN A 288 12.00 -5.62 10.31
N GLY A 289 12.25 -5.28 11.59
CA GLY A 289 11.90 -3.97 12.13
C GLY A 289 10.40 -3.70 11.93
N ASN A 290 10.04 -2.48 11.52
CA ASN A 290 8.64 -2.12 11.24
C ASN A 290 8.07 -2.63 9.90
N LYS A 291 8.76 -3.51 9.17
CA LYS A 291 8.34 -3.95 7.83
C LYS A 291 7.97 -5.43 7.81
N VAL A 292 6.73 -5.72 7.39
CA VAL A 292 6.23 -7.07 7.18
C VAL A 292 6.29 -7.39 5.69
N THR A 293 6.93 -8.51 5.34
CA THR A 293 6.96 -9.04 3.97
C THR A 293 6.13 -10.32 3.90
N VAL A 294 5.25 -10.40 2.91
CA VAL A 294 4.26 -11.47 2.72
C VAL A 294 4.48 -12.13 1.35
N LYS A 295 4.52 -13.46 1.31
CA LYS A 295 4.60 -14.27 0.08
C LYS A 295 3.63 -15.46 0.12
N PRO A 296 3.10 -15.93 -1.03
CA PRO A 296 2.33 -17.16 -1.08
C PRO A 296 3.25 -18.36 -0.81
N VAL A 297 2.68 -19.44 -0.26
CA VAL A 297 3.37 -20.73 -0.12
C VAL A 297 2.82 -21.67 -1.18
N LEU A 298 3.34 -21.56 -2.41
CA LEU A 298 2.95 -22.38 -3.56
C LEU A 298 3.54 -23.79 -3.47
N THR A 299 2.83 -24.78 -4.00
CA THR A 299 3.37 -26.12 -4.27
C THR A 299 3.38 -26.35 -5.77
N GLY A 300 4.51 -26.06 -6.42
CA GLY A 300 4.79 -26.25 -7.85
C GLY A 300 4.15 -25.25 -8.83
N VAL A 301 4.06 -25.65 -10.11
CA VAL A 301 3.93 -24.72 -11.27
C VAL A 301 2.53 -24.17 -11.51
N VAL A 302 2.38 -22.85 -11.45
CA VAL A 302 1.19 -22.11 -11.88
C VAL A 302 1.49 -21.17 -13.04
N THR A 303 0.67 -21.25 -14.11
CA THR A 303 0.78 -20.38 -15.29
C THR A 303 0.10 -19.03 -15.07
N GLY A 304 0.78 -17.94 -15.41
CA GLY A 304 0.25 -16.57 -15.44
C GLY A 304 -0.30 -16.06 -14.12
N ALA A 305 0.26 -16.51 -12.99
CA ALA A 305 -0.27 -16.20 -11.66
C ALA A 305 -0.31 -14.70 -11.37
N THR A 306 -1.46 -14.24 -10.87
CA THR A 306 -1.65 -12.92 -10.27
C THR A 306 -2.09 -13.04 -8.82
N PHE A 307 -1.61 -12.13 -7.99
CA PHE A 307 -1.79 -12.15 -6.54
C PHE A 307 -2.49 -10.87 -6.07
N THR A 308 -3.40 -11.04 -5.10
CA THR A 308 -4.00 -9.95 -4.34
C THR A 308 -3.68 -10.16 -2.88
N PHE A 309 -3.01 -9.19 -2.27
CA PHE A 309 -2.58 -9.20 -0.87
C PHE A 309 -3.38 -8.14 -0.10
N GLY A 310 -3.87 -8.50 1.08
CA GLY A 310 -4.56 -7.58 1.98
C GLY A 310 -4.42 -7.98 3.44
N TYR A 311 -4.94 -7.17 4.34
CA TYR A 311 -5.06 -7.48 5.75
C TYR A 311 -6.30 -6.86 6.38
N THR A 312 -6.78 -7.50 7.44
CA THR A 312 -7.60 -6.85 8.48
C THR A 312 -6.66 -6.50 9.64
N ALA A 313 -6.69 -5.25 10.09
CA ALA A 313 -5.86 -4.73 11.18
C ALA A 313 -6.47 -4.98 12.57
N PRO A 314 -5.75 -4.76 13.69
CA PRO A 314 -6.24 -4.98 15.05
C PRO A 314 -7.49 -4.19 15.43
N ASP A 315 -7.76 -3.07 14.76
CA ASP A 315 -8.96 -2.24 14.90
C ASP A 315 -10.16 -2.73 14.07
N GLY A 316 -9.98 -3.78 13.26
CA GLY A 316 -10.98 -4.33 12.34
C GLY A 316 -11.01 -3.68 10.96
N SER A 317 -10.13 -2.72 10.66
CA SER A 317 -10.08 -2.08 9.34
C SER A 317 -9.46 -2.99 8.27
N TRP A 318 -10.04 -2.99 7.06
CA TRP A 318 -9.50 -3.71 5.90
C TRP A 318 -8.57 -2.82 5.07
N THR A 319 -7.42 -3.34 4.66
CA THR A 319 -6.51 -2.71 3.69
C THR A 319 -6.12 -3.70 2.60
N THR A 320 -6.23 -3.30 1.33
CA THR A 320 -5.62 -4.01 0.20
C THR A 320 -4.22 -3.46 -0.04
N VAL A 321 -3.19 -4.29 0.16
CA VAL A 321 -1.77 -3.90 0.01
C VAL A 321 -1.34 -3.93 -1.46
N ALA A 322 -1.80 -4.93 -2.22
CA ALA A 322 -1.60 -5.02 -3.67
C ALA A 322 -2.75 -5.80 -4.31
N TYR A 323 -3.14 -5.44 -5.54
CA TYR A 323 -4.29 -6.01 -6.23
C TYR A 323 -3.90 -6.50 -7.63
N LYS A 324 -4.14 -7.79 -7.90
CA LYS A 324 -3.79 -8.50 -9.15
C LYS A 324 -2.37 -8.21 -9.66
N THR A 325 -1.39 -8.11 -8.76
CA THR A 325 0.02 -7.97 -9.15
C THR A 325 0.62 -9.30 -9.59
N THR A 326 1.64 -9.26 -10.45
CA THR A 326 2.50 -10.43 -10.74
C THR A 326 3.63 -10.60 -9.72
N ASP A 327 3.79 -9.67 -8.76
CA ASP A 327 4.83 -9.74 -7.72
C ASP A 327 4.66 -10.97 -6.84
N THR A 328 5.73 -11.77 -6.72
CA THR A 328 5.74 -13.02 -5.93
C THR A 328 5.88 -12.80 -4.42
N SER A 329 6.05 -11.55 -3.99
CA SER A 329 5.97 -11.11 -2.61
C SER A 329 5.65 -9.62 -2.54
N ILE A 330 4.98 -9.18 -1.47
CA ILE A 330 4.74 -7.77 -1.18
C ILE A 330 5.30 -7.43 0.20
N SER A 331 5.56 -6.16 0.47
CA SER A 331 5.87 -5.68 1.83
C SER A 331 5.01 -4.49 2.19
N PHE A 332 4.63 -4.39 3.46
CA PHE A 332 3.96 -3.22 4.04
C PHE A 332 4.57 -2.87 5.40
N VAL A 333 4.25 -1.68 5.90
CA VAL A 333 4.52 -1.25 7.27
C VAL A 333 3.19 -1.34 8.02
N PRO A 334 3.06 -2.11 9.11
CA PRO A 334 1.84 -2.15 9.90
C PRO A 334 1.54 -0.76 10.49
N PRO A 335 0.33 -0.18 10.32
CA PRO A 335 0.00 1.11 10.94
C PRO A 335 0.01 1.07 12.48
N MET A 336 -0.12 -0.10 13.10
CA MET A 336 -0.09 -0.30 14.55
C MET A 336 0.49 -1.68 14.89
N THR A 337 0.73 -1.94 16.18
CA THR A 337 1.15 -3.27 16.68
C THR A 337 -0.06 -4.13 17.08
N GLY A 338 0.15 -5.44 17.18
CA GLY A 338 -0.88 -6.42 17.55
C GLY A 338 -1.34 -7.31 16.39
N ARG A 339 -2.49 -7.97 16.56
CA ARG A 339 -2.94 -9.06 15.68
C ARG A 339 -3.62 -8.59 14.39
N TYR A 340 -2.94 -8.82 13.27
CA TYR A 340 -3.49 -8.74 11.92
C TYR A 340 -4.05 -10.10 11.48
N VAL A 341 -5.04 -10.08 10.59
CA VAL A 341 -5.38 -11.23 9.75
C VAL A 341 -4.93 -10.90 8.33
N LEU A 342 -3.91 -11.60 7.83
CA LEU A 342 -3.38 -11.42 6.48
C LEU A 342 -4.19 -12.26 5.50
N TYR A 343 -4.43 -11.73 4.30
CA TYR A 343 -5.19 -12.37 3.24
C TYR A 343 -4.40 -12.40 1.93
N LEU A 344 -4.48 -13.52 1.22
CA LEU A 344 -3.82 -13.69 -0.07
C LEU A 344 -4.73 -14.51 -1.00
N LYS A 345 -5.13 -13.91 -2.12
CA LYS A 345 -5.76 -14.62 -3.25
C LYS A 345 -4.75 -14.74 -4.39
N ALA A 346 -4.56 -15.95 -4.89
CA ALA A 346 -3.82 -16.26 -6.11
C ALA A 346 -4.81 -16.67 -7.22
N ILE A 347 -4.60 -16.21 -8.44
CA ILE A 347 -5.42 -16.52 -9.63
C ILE A 347 -4.49 -16.90 -10.79
N SER A 348 -4.69 -18.08 -11.38
CA SER A 348 -3.95 -18.57 -12.55
C SER A 348 -4.59 -18.15 -13.89
N SER A 349 -3.85 -18.31 -14.99
CA SER A 349 -4.30 -17.92 -16.34
C SER A 349 -5.50 -18.70 -16.89
N ASP A 350 -5.75 -19.91 -16.37
CA ASP A 350 -6.92 -20.75 -16.68
C ASP A 350 -8.12 -20.48 -15.75
N GLY A 351 -7.97 -19.58 -14.77
CA GLY A 351 -9.05 -19.11 -13.90
C GLY A 351 -9.23 -19.86 -12.58
N GLN A 352 -8.32 -20.77 -12.20
CA GLN A 352 -8.32 -21.34 -10.85
C GLN A 352 -7.98 -20.24 -9.83
N GLU A 353 -8.88 -20.00 -8.88
CA GLU A 353 -8.65 -19.10 -7.74
C GLU A 353 -8.36 -19.92 -6.48
N ILE A 354 -7.32 -19.56 -5.73
CA ILE A 354 -7.03 -20.10 -4.39
C ILE A 354 -6.89 -18.93 -3.43
N THR A 355 -7.60 -18.98 -2.30
CA THR A 355 -7.51 -17.96 -1.24
C THR A 355 -7.05 -18.59 0.06
N ARG A 356 -6.13 -17.91 0.75
CA ARG A 356 -5.67 -18.26 2.10
C ARG A 356 -5.76 -17.03 3.00
N GLN A 357 -5.85 -17.28 4.30
CA GLN A 357 -5.71 -16.29 5.36
C GLN A 357 -4.73 -16.81 6.42
N MET A 358 -4.13 -15.92 7.21
CA MET A 358 -3.38 -16.30 8.41
C MET A 358 -3.45 -15.21 9.48
N ASN A 359 -3.45 -15.61 10.75
CA ASN A 359 -3.21 -14.70 11.87
C ASN A 359 -1.72 -14.30 11.92
N PHE A 360 -1.42 -13.02 12.18
CA PHE A 360 -0.06 -12.49 12.25
C PHE A 360 0.06 -11.41 13.34
N GLU A 361 0.98 -11.57 14.28
CA GLU A 361 1.24 -10.58 15.34
C GLU A 361 2.33 -9.61 14.91
N ALA A 362 1.98 -8.33 14.69
CA ALA A 362 2.94 -7.28 14.37
C ALA A 362 3.58 -6.71 15.65
N THR A 363 4.89 -6.88 15.81
CA THR A 363 5.62 -6.44 17.03
C THR A 363 6.11 -4.99 16.96
N GLU A 364 6.30 -4.46 15.75
CA GLU A 364 6.63 -3.07 15.47
C GLU A 364 5.70 -2.52 14.38
N GLY A 365 5.39 -1.22 14.42
CA GLY A 365 4.53 -0.54 13.44
C GLY A 365 5.18 0.71 12.86
N ALA A 366 4.42 1.50 12.10
CA ALA A 366 4.86 2.76 11.52
C ALA A 366 5.50 3.67 12.57
N VAL A 367 6.69 4.19 12.27
CA VAL A 367 7.32 5.25 13.08
C VAL A 367 6.74 6.57 12.58
N THR A 368 5.55 6.88 13.07
CA THR A 368 4.81 8.11 12.81
C THR A 368 5.42 9.29 13.59
N GLY A 369 5.10 10.52 13.21
CA GLY A 369 5.66 11.71 13.82
C GLY A 369 7.09 12.05 13.38
N TRP A 370 7.75 12.90 14.17
CA TRP A 370 9.08 13.45 13.89
C TRP A 370 10.22 12.44 14.08
N LYS A 371 11.20 12.47 13.18
CA LYS A 371 12.41 11.65 13.20
C LYS A 371 13.65 12.43 12.79
N GLN A 372 14.68 12.41 13.63
CA GLN A 372 15.99 12.99 13.29
C GLN A 372 16.74 12.07 12.32
N VAL A 373 17.42 12.66 11.34
CA VAL A 373 18.29 11.98 10.37
C VAL A 373 19.58 12.77 10.18
N ALA A 374 20.60 12.17 9.56
CA ALA A 374 21.94 12.77 9.44
C ALA A 374 21.97 14.17 8.80
N ASN A 375 20.97 14.49 7.96
CA ASN A 375 20.88 15.76 7.22
C ASN A 375 19.80 16.72 7.76
N GLY A 376 19.13 16.42 8.88
CA GLY A 376 18.07 17.26 9.45
C GLY A 376 16.91 16.47 10.05
N TRP A 377 15.68 16.94 9.84
CA TRP A 377 14.46 16.32 10.38
C TRP A 377 13.55 15.81 9.26
N MET A 378 12.94 14.65 9.50
CA MET A 378 11.85 14.05 8.72
C MET A 378 10.61 13.88 9.61
N TYR A 379 9.46 13.62 9.00
CA TYR A 379 8.16 13.36 9.64
C TYR A 379 7.34 12.40 8.78
N THR A 380 6.68 11.46 9.44
CA THR A 380 5.79 10.45 8.85
C THR A 380 4.37 10.68 9.36
N ASP A 381 3.37 10.69 8.49
CA ASP A 381 1.97 10.73 8.89
C ASP A 381 1.49 9.38 9.46
N ASP A 382 0.28 9.36 10.02
CA ASP A 382 -0.28 8.19 10.70
C ASP A 382 -0.62 7.02 9.75
N ASN A 383 -0.60 7.25 8.43
CA ASN A 383 -0.75 6.22 7.40
C ASN A 383 0.60 5.62 6.98
N GLY A 384 1.71 6.08 7.55
CA GLY A 384 3.06 5.76 7.11
C GLY A 384 3.53 6.59 5.90
N PHE A 385 2.70 7.49 5.36
CA PHE A 385 3.12 8.39 4.30
C PHE A 385 3.88 9.57 4.86
N ARG A 386 5.08 9.76 4.33
CA ARG A 386 5.88 10.92 4.66
C ARG A 386 5.59 12.01 3.57
N TYR A 387 4.93 13.12 3.91
CA TYR A 387 4.29 14.16 3.04
C TYR A 387 5.09 15.07 1.99
N VAL A 388 5.87 14.63 0.99
CA VAL A 388 6.88 15.53 0.29
C VAL A 388 6.37 16.84 -0.41
N ASN A 389 7.18 17.93 -0.36
CA ASN A 389 7.06 19.24 -1.06
C ASN A 389 5.91 20.20 -0.62
N ARG A 390 5.64 20.35 0.69
CA ARG A 390 4.40 21.00 1.22
C ARG A 390 4.54 21.48 2.68
N TRP A 391 3.40 21.59 3.39
CA TRP A 391 3.15 22.23 4.69
C TRP A 391 1.92 21.59 5.42
N LEU A 392 1.76 21.72 6.75
CA LEU A 392 0.60 21.27 7.57
C LEU A 392 0.29 22.29 8.73
N ASN A 393 -0.83 22.18 9.46
CA ASN A 393 -1.19 23.12 10.55
C ASN A 393 -1.30 22.52 11.98
N ASP A 394 -0.20 22.37 12.73
CA ASP A 394 -0.23 22.12 14.20
C ASP A 394 1.02 22.63 15.00
N ALA A 395 1.58 21.87 15.96
CA ALA A 395 2.08 22.42 17.24
C ALA A 395 3.36 23.30 17.31
N ASP A 396 4.44 23.02 16.56
CA ASP A 396 5.75 23.70 16.75
C ASP A 396 5.89 25.06 16.04
N GLY A 397 5.00 25.38 15.08
CA GLY A 397 5.20 26.46 14.10
C GLY A 397 5.28 25.90 12.67
N TRP A 398 5.00 26.67 11.61
CA TRP A 398 4.88 26.13 10.24
C TRP A 398 6.22 25.58 9.73
N HIS A 399 6.26 24.44 9.06
CA HIS A 399 7.51 23.90 8.50
C HIS A 399 7.29 23.54 7.02
N TYR A 400 8.25 23.88 6.17
CA TYR A 400 8.25 23.50 4.76
C TYR A 400 9.34 22.47 4.47
N PHE A 401 9.11 21.60 3.49
CA PHE A 401 10.02 20.50 3.19
C PHE A 401 10.31 20.40 1.69
N GLY A 402 11.60 20.25 1.37
CA GLY A 402 12.04 20.09 0.00
C GLY A 402 11.83 18.68 -0.54
N ALA A 403 12.18 18.48 -1.82
CA ALA A 403 11.98 17.21 -2.54
C ALA A 403 12.70 15.97 -1.96
N GLN A 404 13.65 16.16 -1.03
CA GLN A 404 14.30 15.07 -0.28
C GLN A 404 13.59 14.72 1.05
N GLY A 405 12.62 15.53 1.47
CA GLY A 405 11.90 15.35 2.73
C GLY A 405 12.60 15.79 4.00
N ILE A 406 13.56 16.69 3.87
CA ILE A 406 14.21 17.33 5.02
C ILE A 406 13.48 18.64 5.33
N ALA A 407 13.23 18.89 6.61
CA ALA A 407 12.71 20.15 7.13
C ALA A 407 13.65 21.27 6.69
N THR A 408 13.18 22.15 5.81
CA THR A 408 14.02 23.20 5.25
C THR A 408 14.47 24.18 6.33
N SER A 409 15.59 24.86 6.10
CA SER A 409 16.27 25.68 7.11
C SER A 409 16.82 26.95 6.47
N GLY A 410 16.64 28.09 7.14
CA GLY A 410 16.97 29.41 6.62
C GLY A 410 15.93 29.95 5.65
N TRP A 411 16.38 30.75 4.68
CA TRP A 411 15.53 31.38 3.67
C TRP A 411 15.02 30.37 2.65
N ILE A 412 13.70 30.32 2.47
CA ILE A 412 13.03 29.39 1.54
C ILE A 412 12.12 30.16 0.58
N THR A 413 12.04 29.69 -0.66
CA THR A 413 11.10 30.19 -1.66
C THR A 413 10.27 29.03 -2.19
N THR A 414 8.95 29.12 -2.06
CA THR A 414 8.01 28.09 -2.51
C THR A 414 7.72 28.18 -4.01
N ALA A 415 7.11 27.14 -4.58
CA ALA A 415 6.84 27.07 -6.03
C ALA A 415 5.88 28.16 -6.57
N ASP A 416 5.11 28.81 -5.69
CA ASP A 416 4.29 29.99 -5.99
C ASP A 416 5.05 31.33 -5.85
N GLY A 417 6.36 31.29 -5.60
CA GLY A 417 7.25 32.46 -5.57
C GLY A 417 7.30 33.20 -4.22
N LYS A 418 6.52 32.80 -3.23
CA LYS A 418 6.55 33.39 -1.88
C LYS A 418 7.84 33.02 -1.15
N THR A 419 8.28 33.90 -0.25
CA THR A 419 9.49 33.69 0.56
C THR A 419 9.14 33.58 2.04
N PHE A 420 9.74 32.64 2.76
CA PHE A 420 9.63 32.50 4.21
C PHE A 420 11.02 32.29 4.83
N TYR A 421 11.11 32.33 6.17
CA TYR A 421 12.34 32.03 6.91
C TYR A 421 12.07 30.94 7.96
N ALA A 422 12.61 29.74 7.70
CA ALA A 422 12.61 28.61 8.62
C ALA A 422 13.77 28.78 9.61
N ASP A 423 13.47 29.02 10.89
CA ASP A 423 14.46 29.38 11.90
C ASP A 423 15.32 28.17 12.31
N PRO A 424 16.64 28.12 11.98
CA PRO A 424 17.50 26.98 12.29
C PRO A 424 17.73 26.74 13.79
N SER A 425 17.32 27.66 14.66
CA SER A 425 17.41 27.55 16.12
C SER A 425 16.12 27.08 16.80
N SER A 426 15.03 26.98 16.04
CA SER A 426 13.73 26.52 16.54
C SER A 426 13.56 25.00 16.41
N THR A 427 12.64 24.41 17.20
CA THR A 427 12.28 23.00 17.06
C THR A 427 11.90 22.71 15.62
N HIS A 428 12.50 21.67 15.03
CA HIS A 428 12.19 21.20 13.67
C HIS A 428 12.27 22.26 12.54
N ASN A 429 12.99 23.37 12.73
CA ASN A 429 13.06 24.50 11.79
C ASN A 429 11.71 25.19 11.51
N ALA A 430 10.95 25.54 12.56
CA ALA A 430 9.72 26.32 12.46
C ALA A 430 9.94 27.68 11.77
N VAL A 431 9.01 28.05 10.89
CA VAL A 431 8.99 29.30 10.13
C VAL A 431 8.55 30.46 11.02
N LYS A 432 9.30 31.56 10.95
CA LYS A 432 8.89 32.81 11.60
C LYS A 432 7.69 33.43 10.88
N LEU A 433 6.69 33.79 11.67
CA LEU A 433 5.51 34.58 11.28
C LEU A 433 5.38 35.76 12.26
N GLY A 434 4.68 36.82 11.85
CA GLY A 434 4.77 38.12 12.50
C GLY A 434 6.09 38.82 12.20
N GLN A 435 6.52 39.72 13.08
CA GLN A 435 7.81 40.43 12.99
C GLN A 435 8.96 39.57 13.53
N PHE A 436 10.08 39.49 12.79
CA PHE A 436 11.28 38.75 13.21
C PHE A 436 12.58 39.35 12.65
N THR A 437 13.67 39.21 13.40
CA THR A 437 15.00 39.71 13.02
C THR A 437 15.87 38.62 12.39
N VAL A 438 16.52 38.91 11.26
CA VAL A 438 17.57 38.09 10.66
C VAL A 438 18.75 38.99 10.28
N GLN A 439 19.97 38.69 10.76
CA GLN A 439 21.20 39.43 10.45
C GLN A 439 21.06 40.97 10.64
N ASN A 440 20.49 41.40 11.76
CA ASN A 440 20.22 42.80 12.12
C ASN A 440 19.29 43.55 11.14
N ARG A 441 18.42 42.83 10.41
CA ARG A 441 17.27 43.40 9.70
C ARG A 441 16.00 42.76 10.22
N ASP A 442 14.98 43.57 10.44
CA ASP A 442 13.65 43.09 10.77
C ASP A 442 12.82 42.87 9.51
N TYR A 443 12.02 41.81 9.54
CA TYR A 443 11.12 41.36 8.49
C TYR A 443 9.74 41.12 9.08
N TYR A 444 8.71 41.09 8.24
CA TYR A 444 7.38 40.62 8.64
C TYR A 444 6.87 39.56 7.66
N ALA A 445 6.32 38.46 8.18
CA ALA A 445 5.70 37.40 7.38
C ALA A 445 4.31 36.98 7.89
N ASP A 446 3.42 36.64 6.97
CA ASP A 446 2.15 35.96 7.25
C ASP A 446 1.97 34.69 6.41
N THR A 447 0.96 33.88 6.74
CA THR A 447 0.68 32.60 6.06
C THR A 447 0.12 32.74 4.65
N THR A 448 -0.31 33.93 4.24
CA THR A 448 -0.95 34.20 2.94
C THR A 448 0.08 34.65 1.91
N ALA A 449 0.93 35.60 2.27
CA ALA A 449 1.92 36.22 1.40
C ALA A 449 3.36 35.73 1.64
N GLY A 450 3.66 35.15 2.80
CA GLY A 450 5.03 35.00 3.29
C GLY A 450 5.60 36.35 3.72
N VAL A 451 6.91 36.53 3.57
CA VAL A 451 7.60 37.81 3.84
C VAL A 451 7.11 38.88 2.88
N ILE A 452 6.52 39.95 3.45
CA ILE A 452 6.02 41.11 2.71
C ILE A 452 7.18 41.85 2.06
N LYS A 453 7.01 42.30 0.81
CA LYS A 453 8.00 43.05 0.02
C LYS A 453 7.33 44.17 -0.75
N ASP A 454 8.02 45.30 -0.90
CA ASP A 454 7.57 46.51 -1.61
C ASP A 454 6.13 46.93 -1.28
N GLY A 455 5.75 46.82 -0.01
CA GLY A 455 4.36 46.94 0.41
C GLY A 455 4.15 47.31 1.88
N TRP A 456 2.91 47.65 2.19
CA TRP A 456 2.44 47.88 3.55
C TRP A 456 2.30 46.55 4.31
N VAL A 457 2.85 46.52 5.52
CA VAL A 457 2.60 45.51 6.55
C VAL A 457 1.46 46.01 7.44
N ASN A 458 0.48 45.17 7.72
CA ASN A 458 -0.63 45.44 8.63
C ASN A 458 -0.56 44.46 9.81
N TYR A 459 -0.53 44.99 11.04
CA TYR A 459 -0.47 44.17 12.26
C TYR A 459 -1.86 43.83 12.82
N GLY A 460 -2.95 44.31 12.20
CA GLY A 460 -4.33 44.03 12.59
C GLY A 460 -4.85 44.88 13.76
N ASP A 461 -3.99 45.21 14.72
CA ASP A 461 -4.24 46.12 15.84
C ASP A 461 -4.42 47.60 15.43
N GLY A 462 -4.15 47.92 14.16
CA GLY A 462 -4.21 49.27 13.60
C GLY A 462 -2.85 49.93 13.36
N ASN A 463 -1.75 49.30 13.81
CA ASN A 463 -0.38 49.66 13.41
C ASN A 463 -0.07 49.17 11.99
N TRP A 464 0.87 49.87 11.34
CA TRP A 464 1.30 49.60 9.98
C TRP A 464 2.80 49.84 9.84
N SER A 465 3.50 49.05 9.01
CA SER A 465 4.90 49.29 8.62
C SER A 465 5.06 49.25 7.10
N TRP A 466 6.22 49.61 6.57
CA TRP A 466 6.56 49.41 5.15
C TRP A 466 7.73 48.45 5.00
N ALA A 467 7.58 47.43 4.14
CA ALA A 467 8.65 46.50 3.78
C ALA A 467 9.29 46.86 2.42
N ASN A 468 10.61 46.82 2.36
CA ASN A 468 11.40 47.09 1.16
C ASN A 468 11.40 45.90 0.18
N SER A 469 12.08 46.01 -0.95
CA SER A 469 12.16 44.97 -1.98
C SER A 469 12.91 43.69 -1.54
N ASP A 470 13.79 43.79 -0.55
CA ASP A 470 14.40 42.63 0.12
C ASP A 470 13.52 42.06 1.25
N GLY A 471 12.42 42.73 1.59
CA GLY A 471 11.49 42.41 2.67
C GLY A 471 11.80 43.06 4.02
N SER A 472 12.90 43.81 4.14
CA SER A 472 13.27 44.48 5.39
C SER A 472 12.31 45.63 5.72
N LEU A 473 11.98 45.81 7.01
CA LEU A 473 11.19 46.94 7.47
C LEU A 473 11.96 48.26 7.31
N TYR A 474 11.27 49.31 6.86
CA TYR A 474 11.85 50.63 6.60
C TYR A 474 11.77 51.55 7.82
N ALA A 475 12.77 52.42 8.00
CA ALA A 475 12.84 53.42 9.07
C ALA A 475 12.96 54.84 8.52
N GLY A 476 12.36 55.81 9.21
CA GLY A 476 12.38 57.24 8.88
C GLY A 476 11.36 57.64 7.80
N TRP A 477 11.56 58.81 7.20
CA TRP A 477 10.69 59.36 6.17
C TRP A 477 10.76 58.59 4.85
N LYS A 478 9.61 58.13 4.35
CA LYS A 478 9.48 57.47 3.04
C LYS A 478 8.44 58.16 2.16
N LEU A 479 8.84 58.50 0.93
CA LEU A 479 7.91 58.82 -0.15
C LEU A 479 7.42 57.51 -0.76
N LEU A 480 6.11 57.25 -0.67
CA LEU A 480 5.51 56.03 -1.20
C LEU A 480 5.08 56.19 -2.67
N PRO A 481 4.87 55.07 -3.42
CA PRO A 481 4.46 55.11 -4.83
C PRO A 481 3.15 55.86 -5.12
N ASN A 482 2.34 56.14 -4.09
CA ASN A 482 1.13 56.97 -4.17
C ASN A 482 1.39 58.49 -4.06
N GLY A 483 2.66 58.92 -4.04
CA GLY A 483 3.08 60.32 -3.99
C GLY A 483 3.02 60.96 -2.60
N LYS A 484 2.82 60.19 -1.52
CA LYS A 484 2.65 60.69 -0.14
C LYS A 484 3.84 60.31 0.74
N TRP A 485 4.20 61.21 1.65
CA TRP A 485 5.21 60.98 2.67
C TRP A 485 4.61 60.37 3.93
N PHE A 486 5.27 59.38 4.51
CA PHE A 486 4.98 58.81 5.83
C PHE A 486 6.28 58.64 6.61
N TYR A 487 6.20 58.61 7.94
CA TYR A 487 7.35 58.36 8.83
C TYR A 487 7.19 57.02 9.53
N PHE A 488 8.25 56.21 9.55
CA PHE A 488 8.28 54.89 10.19
C PHE A 488 9.28 54.91 11.35
N ASP A 489 8.81 54.93 12.59
CA ASP A 489 9.67 55.10 13.76
C ASP A 489 10.42 53.80 14.11
N ALA A 490 11.74 53.82 14.00
CA ALA A 490 12.60 52.69 14.35
C ALA A 490 12.51 52.29 15.84
N ASN A 491 12.17 53.23 16.73
CA ASN A 491 12.05 52.96 18.17
C ASN A 491 10.71 52.27 18.48
N ASN A 492 9.64 52.69 17.82
CA ASN A 492 8.32 52.03 17.83
C ASN A 492 8.20 50.95 16.74
N LYS A 493 9.15 50.00 16.68
CA LYS A 493 9.09 48.80 15.81
C LYS A 493 8.84 49.07 14.31
N TYR A 494 9.36 50.16 13.76
CA TYR A 494 9.12 50.58 12.37
C TYR A 494 7.64 50.88 12.07
N HIS A 495 6.83 51.17 13.08
CA HIS A 495 5.42 51.53 12.90
C HIS A 495 5.30 52.95 12.30
N ALA A 496 4.32 53.12 11.43
CA ALA A 496 3.95 54.38 10.82
C ALA A 496 3.36 55.33 11.87
N SER A 497 3.99 56.48 12.06
CA SER A 497 3.46 57.53 12.92
C SER A 497 2.29 58.24 12.25
N PHE A 498 1.17 58.37 12.98
CA PHE A 498 -0.05 59.04 12.52
C PHE A 498 -0.53 60.05 13.55
N GLY A 499 -1.16 61.13 13.10
CA GLY A 499 -1.53 62.27 13.93
C GLY A 499 -0.34 63.20 14.18
N LEU A 500 -0.31 63.83 15.35
CA LEU A 500 0.80 64.67 15.80
C LEU A 500 2.01 63.79 16.18
N MET A 501 3.20 64.19 15.74
CA MET A 501 4.45 63.46 16.04
C MET A 501 5.66 64.42 16.08
N PHE A 502 6.80 63.92 16.54
CA PHE A 502 8.10 64.59 16.51
C PHE A 502 9.15 63.74 15.77
N ASP A 503 10.10 64.39 15.12
CA ASP A 503 11.31 63.79 14.52
C ASP A 503 12.48 64.73 14.82
N GLY A 504 13.32 64.35 15.80
CA GLY A 504 14.21 65.29 16.48
C GLY A 504 13.43 66.43 17.15
N ASP A 505 13.94 67.66 17.03
CA ASP A 505 13.29 68.87 17.57
C ASP A 505 12.07 69.33 16.73
N GLN A 506 11.82 68.72 15.56
CA GLN A 506 10.78 69.15 14.64
C GLN A 506 9.47 68.40 14.88
N LYS A 507 8.35 69.14 14.83
CA LYS A 507 6.99 68.64 15.07
C LYS A 507 6.23 68.57 13.76
N TYR A 508 5.45 67.51 13.54
CA TYR A 508 4.75 67.24 12.27
C TYR A 508 3.32 66.75 12.52
N TYR A 509 2.51 66.71 11.44
CA TYR A 509 1.24 65.99 11.43
C TYR A 509 1.12 65.08 10.20
N VAL A 510 0.96 63.78 10.43
CA VAL A 510 0.82 62.75 9.38
C VAL A 510 -0.60 62.20 9.39
N ASP A 511 -1.36 62.52 8.35
CA ASP A 511 -2.71 62.02 8.12
C ASP A 511 -2.67 60.57 7.64
N ARG A 512 -3.55 59.70 8.16
CA ARG A 512 -3.54 58.26 7.86
C ARG A 512 -3.76 57.95 6.37
N ASP A 513 -4.61 58.73 5.71
CA ASP A 513 -4.96 58.53 4.30
C ASP A 513 -4.15 59.44 3.37
N ARG A 514 -3.73 60.62 3.84
CA ARG A 514 -3.09 61.67 3.02
C ARG A 514 -1.57 61.75 3.21
N GLY A 515 -1.01 61.16 4.25
CA GLY A 515 0.40 61.28 4.64
C GLY A 515 0.71 62.62 5.32
N LEU A 516 1.98 63.02 5.32
CA LEU A 516 2.43 64.32 5.83
C LEU A 516 1.63 65.47 5.19
N LEU A 517 0.98 66.28 6.03
CA LEU A 517 0.31 67.50 5.59
C LEU A 517 1.26 68.70 5.71
N TYR A 518 1.32 69.53 4.68
CA TYR A 518 2.27 70.64 4.57
C TYR A 518 1.65 71.87 3.90
N GLY A 519 2.22 73.05 4.16
CA GLY A 519 1.93 74.31 3.48
C GLY A 519 0.59 74.97 3.81
N GLY A 520 -0.06 74.62 4.93
CA GLY A 520 -1.40 75.12 5.24
C GLY A 520 -1.93 74.81 6.64
N TRP A 521 -3.19 75.21 6.85
CA TRP A 521 -3.98 74.85 8.03
C TRP A 521 -4.28 73.35 8.10
N ILE A 522 -4.18 72.78 9.29
CA ILE A 522 -4.59 71.42 9.61
C ILE A 522 -5.57 71.49 10.78
N ARG A 523 -6.74 70.84 10.64
CA ARG A 523 -7.71 70.63 11.72
C ARG A 523 -7.46 69.26 12.36
N LEU A 524 -7.31 69.26 13.67
CA LEU A 524 -7.12 68.07 14.49
C LEU A 524 -8.47 67.47 14.91
N ALA A 525 -8.46 66.22 15.39
CA ALA A 525 -9.67 65.46 15.74
C ALA A 525 -10.46 66.04 16.93
N ASP A 526 -9.76 66.73 17.84
CA ASP A 526 -10.30 67.47 18.99
C ASP A 526 -10.90 68.85 18.60
N ASN A 527 -10.81 69.23 17.32
CA ASN A 527 -11.15 70.54 16.73
C ASN A 527 -10.14 71.67 16.97
N ASN A 528 -8.99 71.40 17.59
CA ASN A 528 -7.87 72.34 17.56
C ASN A 528 -7.30 72.44 16.13
N TRP A 529 -6.51 73.48 15.90
CA TRP A 529 -5.85 73.72 14.61
C TRP A 529 -4.36 73.93 14.79
N VAL A 530 -3.58 73.50 13.80
CA VAL A 530 -2.15 73.81 13.67
C VAL A 530 -1.88 74.34 12.26
N TRP A 531 -0.73 74.99 12.06
CA TRP A 531 -0.26 75.39 10.74
C TRP A 531 1.01 74.60 10.38
N ALA A 532 1.02 73.91 9.24
CA ALA A 532 2.22 73.27 8.71
C ALA A 532 2.93 74.17 7.67
N ASN A 533 4.24 74.31 7.80
CA ASN A 533 5.11 74.98 6.85
C ASN A 533 5.27 74.15 5.56
N THR A 534 5.96 74.67 4.56
CA THR A 534 6.13 74.02 3.24
C THR A 534 6.93 72.72 3.26
N ASP A 535 7.65 72.45 4.36
CA ASP A 535 8.37 71.20 4.67
C ASP A 535 7.57 70.26 5.59
N GLY A 536 6.34 70.63 5.97
CA GLY A 536 5.49 69.89 6.89
C GLY A 536 5.69 70.20 8.38
N SER A 537 6.74 70.97 8.75
CA SER A 537 6.99 71.33 10.15
C SER A 537 5.87 72.20 10.72
N LEU A 538 5.44 71.95 11.95
CA LEU A 538 4.38 72.73 12.61
C LEU A 538 4.93 74.06 13.11
N TYR A 539 4.31 75.16 12.68
CA TYR A 539 4.71 76.52 12.99
C TYR A 539 4.25 76.94 14.38
N ALA A 540 5.19 77.39 15.23
CA ALA A 540 4.92 77.99 16.53
C ALA A 540 5.00 79.53 16.46
N GLY A 541 4.27 80.20 17.36
CA GLY A 541 4.31 81.64 17.57
C GLY A 541 3.33 82.45 16.71
N TRP A 542 3.58 83.76 16.64
CA TRP A 542 2.76 84.71 15.89
C TRP A 542 2.93 84.55 14.38
N LYS A 543 1.85 84.21 13.68
CA LYS A 543 1.83 84.06 12.22
C LYS A 543 0.88 85.06 11.57
N LEU A 544 1.43 85.88 10.68
CA LEU A 544 0.64 86.65 9.70
C LEU A 544 0.32 85.74 8.51
N LEU A 545 -0.96 85.59 8.19
CA LEU A 545 -1.41 84.81 7.04
C LEU A 545 -1.66 85.68 5.80
N PRO A 546 -1.68 85.10 4.57
CA PRO A 546 -1.88 85.85 3.32
C PRO A 546 -3.21 86.62 3.23
N ASN A 547 -4.16 86.37 4.13
CA ASN A 547 -5.41 87.11 4.27
C ASN A 547 -5.30 88.37 5.16
N GLY A 548 -4.09 88.76 5.57
CA GLY A 548 -3.81 89.94 6.39
C GLY A 548 -4.07 89.76 7.89
N LYS A 549 -4.45 88.56 8.34
CA LYS A 549 -4.80 88.29 9.74
C LYS A 549 -3.64 87.65 10.50
N TRP A 550 -3.47 88.08 11.75
CA TRP A 550 -2.57 87.45 12.71
C TRP A 550 -3.28 86.33 13.48
N PHE A 551 -2.58 85.23 13.71
CA PHE A 551 -2.96 84.13 14.59
C PHE A 551 -1.76 83.75 15.46
N TYR A 552 -1.99 83.12 16.61
CA TYR A 552 -0.93 82.66 17.52
C TYR A 552 -1.01 81.15 17.73
N PHE A 553 0.11 80.46 17.55
CA PHE A 553 0.26 79.04 17.80
C PHE A 553 1.16 78.83 19.01
N ASP A 554 0.73 78.03 19.98
CA ASP A 554 1.30 78.02 21.33
C ASP A 554 2.75 77.50 21.38
N GLU A 555 3.72 78.40 21.58
CA GLU A 555 5.14 78.06 21.73
C GLU A 555 5.45 77.25 23.00
N SER A 556 4.58 77.33 24.02
CA SER A 556 4.78 76.67 25.32
C SER A 556 4.19 75.26 25.40
N ALA A 557 3.39 74.86 24.41
CA ALA A 557 2.72 73.57 24.37
C ALA A 557 3.55 72.47 23.69
N GLU A 558 3.23 71.20 24.00
CA GLU A 558 3.85 70.04 23.37
C GLU A 558 3.71 70.08 21.84
N TYR A 559 2.56 70.55 21.34
CA TYR A 559 2.34 70.88 19.93
C TYR A 559 1.82 72.31 19.80
N PRO A 560 2.20 73.06 18.74
CA PRO A 560 1.86 74.47 18.61
C PRO A 560 0.41 74.66 18.15
N LEU A 561 -0.53 74.47 19.07
CA LEU A 561 -1.97 74.60 18.84
C LEU A 561 -2.37 76.07 18.70
N LEU A 562 -3.31 76.35 17.80
CA LEU A 562 -3.93 77.66 17.64
C LEU A 562 -4.62 78.10 18.93
N LYS A 563 -4.15 79.20 19.53
CA LYS A 563 -4.86 79.85 20.65
C LYS A 563 -6.03 80.68 20.12
N THR A 564 -7.18 80.54 20.76
CA THR A 564 -8.40 81.31 20.47
C THR A 564 -9.06 81.76 21.77
N GLY A 565 -9.93 82.76 21.71
CA GLY A 565 -10.39 83.47 22.91
C GLY A 565 -9.26 84.34 23.46
N VAL A 566 -9.25 84.59 24.78
CA VAL A 566 -8.15 85.30 25.46
C VAL A 566 -7.07 84.34 25.94
N PHE A 567 -5.81 84.73 25.77
CA PHE A 567 -4.64 84.08 26.37
C PHE A 567 -3.56 85.12 26.71
N THR A 568 -2.64 84.76 27.60
CA THR A 568 -1.50 85.61 28.00
C THR A 568 -0.19 84.94 27.65
N ILE A 569 0.75 85.73 27.14
CA ILE A 569 2.15 85.37 26.87
C ILE A 569 3.06 86.47 27.45
N SER A 570 4.37 86.31 27.35
CA SER A 570 5.37 87.24 27.91
C SER A 570 5.27 88.68 27.38
N SER A 571 4.66 88.91 26.21
CA SER A 571 4.42 90.23 25.62
C SER A 571 3.06 90.86 25.99
N GLY A 572 2.20 90.15 26.72
CA GLY A 572 0.88 90.63 27.18
C GLY A 572 -0.25 89.62 26.98
N SER A 573 -1.47 90.05 27.28
CA SER A 573 -2.71 89.31 27.02
C SER A 573 -3.30 89.71 25.67
N TYR A 574 -3.87 88.75 24.92
CA TYR A 574 -4.35 88.94 23.55
C TYR A 574 -5.67 88.22 23.33
N TYR A 575 -6.49 88.69 22.38
CA TYR A 575 -7.68 87.97 21.92
C TYR A 575 -7.57 87.57 20.44
N VAL A 576 -7.84 86.30 20.13
CA VAL A 576 -7.87 85.75 18.77
C VAL A 576 -9.20 85.03 18.51
N ASP A 577 -9.92 85.47 17.47
CA ASP A 577 -11.10 84.79 16.94
C ASP A 577 -10.66 83.80 15.84
N ALA A 578 -11.18 82.56 15.88
CA ALA A 578 -10.80 81.48 14.95
C ALA A 578 -10.99 81.83 13.45
N ASN A 579 -11.90 82.75 13.14
CA ASN A 579 -12.23 83.19 11.77
C ASN A 579 -11.71 84.61 11.47
N LYS A 580 -11.70 85.51 12.46
CA LYS A 580 -11.28 86.92 12.27
C LYS A 580 -9.79 87.17 12.54
N GLY A 581 -9.12 86.29 13.29
CA GLY A 581 -7.74 86.48 13.76
C GLY A 581 -7.68 87.33 15.03
N MET A 582 -6.49 87.85 15.33
CA MET A 582 -6.24 88.78 16.42
C MET A 582 -7.00 90.10 16.24
N THR A 583 -7.73 90.54 17.26
CA THR A 583 -8.34 91.89 17.28
C THR A 583 -7.26 92.94 17.62
N SER A 584 -7.28 94.11 16.96
CA SER A 584 -6.42 95.24 17.30
C SER A 584 -7.11 96.58 17.01
N ASN A 585 -6.83 97.59 17.84
CA ASN A 585 -7.50 98.91 17.84
C ASN A 585 -9.03 98.85 17.98
N ASP A 586 -9.58 97.84 18.64
CA ASP A 586 -11.03 97.67 18.78
C ASP A 586 -11.41 96.97 20.09
N TRP A 587 -12.70 97.01 20.42
CA TRP A 587 -13.28 96.35 21.58
C TRP A 587 -13.44 94.84 21.37
N VAL A 588 -13.01 94.07 22.38
CA VAL A 588 -13.15 92.62 22.47
C VAL A 588 -14.27 92.31 23.44
N GLN A 589 -15.31 91.60 22.99
CA GLN A 589 -16.31 91.03 23.90
C GLN A 589 -15.75 89.76 24.55
N LEU A 590 -15.79 89.70 25.88
CA LEU A 590 -15.22 88.61 26.68
C LEU A 590 -16.26 87.51 26.95
N PRO A 591 -15.84 86.26 27.24
CA PRO A 591 -16.76 85.17 27.56
C PRO A 591 -17.66 85.41 28.78
N ASN A 592 -17.26 86.30 29.69
CA ASN A 592 -18.03 86.73 30.85
C ASN A 592 -19.01 87.89 30.57
N ASN A 593 -19.25 88.24 29.30
CA ASN A 593 -19.99 89.42 28.82
C ASN A 593 -19.39 90.78 29.22
N GLY A 594 -18.22 90.80 29.85
CA GLY A 594 -17.38 92.00 29.95
C GLY A 594 -16.78 92.37 28.58
N TRP A 595 -16.01 93.46 28.58
CA TRP A 595 -15.33 93.96 27.39
C TRP A 595 -13.87 94.28 27.71
N ALA A 596 -12.94 94.02 26.80
CA ALA A 596 -11.56 94.48 26.87
C ALA A 596 -11.24 95.35 25.65
N TRP A 597 -10.21 96.21 25.73
CA TRP A 597 -9.76 97.00 24.59
C TRP A 597 -8.45 96.43 24.03
N ALA A 598 -8.43 96.01 22.77
CA ALA A 598 -7.20 95.58 22.10
C ALA A 598 -6.45 96.80 21.55
N GLN A 599 -5.19 96.97 21.95
CA GLN A 599 -4.33 98.05 21.49
C GLN A 599 -3.86 97.84 20.04
N SER A 600 -3.02 98.75 19.52
CA SER A 600 -2.50 98.68 18.15
C SER A 600 -1.62 97.45 17.88
N SER A 601 -0.98 96.92 18.91
CA SER A 601 -0.25 95.64 18.91
C SER A 601 -1.16 94.40 19.06
N GLY A 602 -2.46 94.59 19.25
CA GLY A 602 -3.42 93.54 19.63
C GLY A 602 -3.40 93.15 21.11
N ALA A 603 -2.42 93.64 21.88
CA ALA A 603 -2.37 93.40 23.33
C ALA A 603 -3.53 94.13 24.04
N LEU A 604 -4.24 93.44 24.92
CA LEU A 604 -5.32 94.01 25.71
C LEU A 604 -4.78 95.09 26.66
N ALA A 605 -5.51 96.21 26.78
CA ALA A 605 -5.20 97.25 27.76
C ALA A 605 -5.35 96.70 29.19
N SER A 606 -4.50 97.18 30.11
CA SER A 606 -4.47 96.71 31.50
C SER A 606 -4.24 97.91 32.43
N GLY A 607 -4.96 97.97 33.55
CA GLY A 607 -5.03 99.14 34.42
C GLY A 607 -5.74 100.34 33.77
N TRP A 608 -5.29 101.55 34.10
CA TRP A 608 -5.83 102.80 33.57
C TRP A 608 -5.44 102.98 32.09
N PHE A 609 -6.44 103.15 31.21
CA PHE A 609 -6.20 103.35 29.78
C PHE A 609 -7.21 104.33 29.17
N ASN A 610 -6.77 105.10 28.17
CA ASN A 610 -7.62 106.02 27.40
C ASN A 610 -7.85 105.47 25.99
N THR A 611 -9.09 105.13 25.65
CA THR A 611 -9.43 104.67 24.29
C THR A 611 -9.33 105.83 23.28
N PRO A 612 -9.13 105.56 21.96
CA PRO A 612 -8.86 106.62 20.97
C PRO A 612 -9.95 107.71 20.81
N ASN A 613 -11.15 107.47 21.36
CA ASN A 613 -12.25 108.43 21.48
C ASN A 613 -12.16 109.35 22.72
N GLY A 614 -11.04 109.33 23.45
CA GLY A 614 -10.78 110.18 24.62
C GLY A 614 -11.35 109.70 25.96
N LYS A 615 -12.04 108.56 26.01
CA LYS A 615 -12.64 108.02 27.24
C LYS A 615 -11.63 107.25 28.09
N THR A 616 -11.59 107.54 29.40
CA THR A 616 -10.80 106.77 30.37
C THR A 616 -11.58 105.56 30.87
N TRP A 617 -10.91 104.42 30.93
CA TRP A 617 -11.42 103.17 31.49
C TRP A 617 -10.38 102.56 32.44
N TYR A 618 -10.81 101.59 33.24
CA TYR A 618 -9.91 100.72 33.99
C TYR A 618 -10.19 99.26 33.62
N PHE A 619 -9.16 98.59 33.13
CA PHE A 619 -9.17 97.19 32.72
C PHE A 619 -8.47 96.37 33.80
N ASP A 620 -9.09 95.32 34.34
CA ASP A 620 -8.63 94.66 35.57
C ASP A 620 -7.25 93.99 35.40
N PRO A 621 -6.17 94.52 36.02
CA PRO A 621 -4.83 93.96 35.88
C PRO A 621 -4.62 92.65 36.66
N THR A 622 -5.61 92.24 37.48
CA THR A 622 -5.56 90.98 38.25
C THR A 622 -6.16 89.78 37.51
N THR A 623 -6.91 90.04 36.43
CA THR A 623 -7.44 89.02 35.50
C THR A 623 -6.55 88.91 34.26
N HIS A 624 -6.57 87.77 33.55
CA HIS A 624 -5.86 87.66 32.25
C HIS A 624 -6.69 88.25 31.09
N GLU A 625 -8.01 88.33 31.24
CA GLU A 625 -8.92 88.98 30.29
C GLU A 625 -8.80 90.50 30.28
N HIS A 626 -8.24 91.09 31.33
CA HIS A 626 -8.25 92.52 31.59
C HIS A 626 -9.64 93.13 31.32
N ALA A 627 -10.66 92.54 31.94
CA ALA A 627 -12.04 93.00 31.76
C ALA A 627 -12.18 94.45 32.21
N VAL A 628 -12.82 95.27 31.38
CA VAL A 628 -13.19 96.63 31.74
C VAL A 628 -14.16 96.57 32.91
N LEU A 629 -13.78 97.17 34.01
CA LEU A 629 -14.59 97.15 35.22
C LEU A 629 -15.72 98.15 35.03
N ILE A 630 -16.97 97.67 35.00
CA ILE A 630 -18.19 98.47 34.76
C ILE A 630 -19.00 98.61 36.05
N GLY A 631 -19.76 99.70 36.12
CA GLY A 631 -20.49 100.09 37.31
C GLY A 631 -19.52 100.41 38.42
N LEU A 632 -19.83 99.94 39.61
CA LEU A 632 -19.21 100.35 40.85
C LEU A 632 -18.05 99.41 41.25
N GLN A 633 -16.84 99.93 41.52
CA GLN A 633 -15.57 99.15 41.53
C GLN A 633 -14.58 99.53 42.65
N VAL A 634 -13.74 98.61 43.16
CA VAL A 634 -12.64 98.94 44.13
C VAL A 634 -11.29 98.90 43.42
N ILE A 635 -10.53 99.99 43.43
CA ILE A 635 -9.19 100.07 42.81
C ILE A 635 -8.26 100.79 43.78
N ASN A 636 -7.26 100.08 44.31
CA ASN A 636 -6.27 100.58 45.28
C ASN A 636 -6.89 101.16 46.57
N GLY A 637 -7.99 100.57 47.06
CA GLY A 637 -8.67 100.97 48.30
C GLY A 637 -9.56 102.21 48.16
N SER A 638 -9.21 103.12 47.26
CA SER A 638 -10.21 103.96 46.61
C SER A 638 -11.21 103.08 45.86
N TYR A 639 -12.41 103.58 45.76
CA TYR A 639 -13.43 102.99 44.95
C TYR A 639 -13.59 103.77 43.63
N TYR A 640 -14.33 103.33 42.59
CA TYR A 640 -14.67 104.09 41.36
C TYR A 640 -16.05 103.75 40.75
N TYR A 641 -16.56 104.55 39.78
CA TYR A 641 -17.65 104.13 38.87
C TYR A 641 -17.35 104.36 37.39
N PHE A 642 -17.61 103.32 36.61
CA PHE A 642 -17.44 103.33 35.16
C PHE A 642 -18.79 103.08 34.51
N ASP A 643 -19.30 104.08 33.79
CA ASP A 643 -20.51 103.92 32.99
C ASP A 643 -20.22 103.16 31.69
N LEU A 644 -21.15 102.29 31.29
CA LEU A 644 -21.03 101.43 30.12
C LEU A 644 -20.92 102.21 28.80
N GLY A 645 -21.49 103.42 28.74
CA GLY A 645 -21.41 104.32 27.59
C GLY A 645 -20.32 105.38 27.71
N TYR A 646 -20.08 105.95 28.90
CA TYR A 646 -19.23 107.13 29.09
C TYR A 646 -17.82 106.86 29.65
N GLY A 647 -17.57 105.69 30.23
CA GLY A 647 -16.31 105.39 30.93
C GLY A 647 -16.30 105.90 32.37
N LEU A 648 -15.13 106.21 32.92
CA LEU A 648 -14.98 106.73 34.28
C LEU A 648 -15.77 108.04 34.48
N LEU A 649 -16.76 108.00 35.36
CA LEU A 649 -17.55 109.16 35.74
C LEU A 649 -16.76 110.08 36.69
N ARG A 650 -16.85 111.40 36.47
CA ARG A 650 -16.10 112.43 37.22
C ARG A 650 -16.92 113.71 37.35
N ASN A 651 -16.73 114.44 38.45
CA ASN A 651 -17.42 115.70 38.80
C ASN A 651 -18.95 115.63 38.76
N GLN A 652 -19.55 114.49 39.13
CA GLN A 652 -21.00 114.30 39.09
C GLN A 652 -21.50 113.27 40.10
N ASP A 653 -22.79 113.32 40.41
CA ASP A 653 -23.46 112.31 41.22
C ASP A 653 -23.73 111.02 40.43
N VAL A 654 -23.73 109.89 41.14
CA VAL A 654 -23.86 108.55 40.57
C VAL A 654 -24.83 107.70 41.41
N THR A 655 -25.82 107.11 40.75
CA THR A 655 -26.78 106.19 41.36
C THR A 655 -26.27 104.75 41.27
N LEU A 656 -26.42 104.00 42.37
CA LEU A 656 -25.88 102.66 42.54
C LEU A 656 -26.93 101.57 42.25
N PRO A 657 -26.53 100.31 41.97
CA PRO A 657 -27.47 99.20 41.76
C PRO A 657 -28.41 98.89 42.93
N ASP A 658 -28.11 99.39 44.14
CA ASP A 658 -28.96 99.29 45.33
C ASP A 658 -29.82 100.56 45.59
N GLY A 659 -29.82 101.51 44.66
CA GLY A 659 -30.62 102.74 44.70
C GLY A 659 -30.00 103.90 45.48
N ARG A 660 -28.84 103.73 46.12
CA ARG A 660 -28.13 104.85 46.78
C ARG A 660 -27.54 105.82 45.74
N VAL A 661 -27.37 107.09 46.11
CA VAL A 661 -26.66 108.11 45.30
C VAL A 661 -25.40 108.54 46.04
N VAL A 662 -24.29 108.67 45.31
CA VAL A 662 -22.97 109.04 45.83
C VAL A 662 -22.20 109.90 44.81
N HIS A 663 -21.35 110.81 45.27
CA HIS A 663 -20.64 111.77 44.40
C HIS A 663 -19.30 111.23 43.90
N ALA A 664 -19.03 111.36 42.60
CA ALA A 664 -17.75 111.07 41.98
C ALA A 664 -16.99 112.39 41.71
N ASP A 665 -15.83 112.58 42.38
CA ASP A 665 -15.02 113.80 42.27
C ASP A 665 -14.28 113.93 40.92
N ALA A 666 -13.32 114.86 40.83
CA ALA A 666 -12.50 115.05 39.62
C ALA A 666 -11.66 113.81 39.22
N SER A 667 -11.56 112.80 40.08
CA SER A 667 -10.88 111.51 39.86
C SER A 667 -11.83 110.28 39.87
N GLY A 668 -12.93 110.26 40.65
CA GLY A 668 -14.20 109.53 40.39
C GLY A 668 -14.65 108.31 41.27
N VAL A 669 -14.90 108.39 42.60
CA VAL A 669 -14.65 107.24 43.56
C VAL A 669 -15.84 106.35 44.23
N LEU A 670 -16.19 105.01 43.89
CA LEU A 670 -17.34 104.02 44.35
C LEU A 670 -17.50 102.35 44.77
N ASN A 671 -17.01 101.07 44.28
CA ASN A 671 -16.88 99.58 44.96
C ASN A 671 -16.95 97.89 44.57
N ILE A 672 -16.96 97.02 43.45
CA ILE A 672 -17.11 95.40 43.43
C ILE A 672 -16.18 94.22 42.67
N LYS A 673 -16.59 92.89 42.29
CA LYS A 673 -15.77 91.49 42.12
C LYS A 673 -16.25 90.11 41.24
N PRO A 674 -15.47 88.93 40.96
CA PRO A 674 -15.69 87.65 39.99
C PRO A 674 -15.23 86.03 40.23
N THR A 675 -15.39 84.93 39.32
CA THR A 675 -15.09 83.32 39.36
C THR A 675 -15.14 82.33 38.01
N ASP A 676 -14.90 80.96 37.62
CA ASP A 676 -14.28 79.49 37.90
C ASP A 676 -14.18 78.28 36.70
N LYS A 677 -13.89 76.85 36.80
CA LYS A 677 -13.41 75.71 35.73
C LYS A 677 -13.38 74.02 35.88
N ASN A 678 -13.14 73.01 34.87
CA ASN A 678 -12.97 71.38 34.92
C ASN A 678 -12.56 70.32 33.64
N ASN A 679 -12.25 68.90 33.68
CA ASN A 679 -12.09 67.69 32.58
C ASN A 679 -11.74 66.09 33.00
N ASP A 680 -11.40 64.81 32.39
CA ASP A 680 -10.97 63.88 31.13
C ASP A 680 -11.06 62.18 31.26
N LYS A 681 -10.66 60.94 30.61
CA LYS A 681 -9.95 60.07 29.42
C LYS A 681 -10.26 58.40 29.29
N ASP A 682 -9.76 57.18 28.68
CA ASP A 682 -8.67 56.34 27.81
C ASP A 682 -8.85 54.71 27.26
N GLY A 683 -7.93 53.83 26.56
CA GLY A 683 -8.00 52.27 26.03
C GLY A 683 -6.75 51.39 25.27
N ASN A 684 -6.47 50.10 24.63
CA ASN A 684 -6.86 48.57 24.22
C ASN A 684 -5.74 47.44 23.53
N VAL A 685 -5.88 46.05 23.12
CA VAL A 685 -4.83 44.85 22.67
C VAL A 685 -5.17 43.41 21.79
N ASP A 686 -4.27 42.45 21.13
CA ASP A 686 -4.45 40.98 20.40
C ASP A 686 -3.25 39.83 19.93
N GLY A 687 -3.34 38.57 19.19
CA GLY A 687 -2.27 37.48 18.59
C GLY A 687 -2.42 35.85 18.03
N ASN A 688 -1.51 35.01 17.26
CA ASN A 688 -1.52 33.46 16.69
C ASN A 688 -0.18 32.63 15.99
N ASN A 689 0.21 31.39 15.32
CA ASN A 689 -0.09 29.89 14.70
C ASN A 689 1.13 28.79 14.14
N GLY A 690 1.04 27.44 13.58
CA GLY A 690 2.11 26.30 13.09
C GLY A 690 1.92 25.11 11.88
N LYS A 691 2.51 23.88 11.28
CA LYS A 691 3.60 22.62 11.19
C LYS A 691 4.05 21.72 9.78
N GLU A 692 4.80 20.47 9.62
CA GLU A 692 5.04 19.35 8.43
C GLU A 692 5.85 17.82 8.31
N ASN A 693 6.92 17.36 7.46
CA ASN A 693 7.23 16.09 6.47
C ASN A 693 8.66 15.13 6.24
N SER A 694 9.24 14.05 5.41
CA SER A 694 9.14 12.94 4.19
C SER A 694 10.01 11.49 4.06
N ASP A 695 9.99 10.59 2.94
CA ASP A 695 10.07 9.01 2.65
C ASP A 695 11.39 8.08 2.24
N ALA A 696 11.65 6.76 1.77
CA ALA A 696 11.12 5.35 1.22
C ALA A 696 11.96 3.97 1.63
N GLY A 697 12.06 2.61 1.19
CA GLY A 697 11.82 1.55 0.02
C GLY A 697 12.02 -0.11 0.20
N ASN A 698 12.37 -1.05 -0.81
CA ASN A 698 12.33 -2.64 -0.82
C ASN A 698 13.34 -3.54 -1.78
N ASN A 699 13.56 -4.93 -2.06
CA ASN A 699 13.21 -6.46 -1.83
C ASN A 699 14.38 -7.52 -2.33
N ASN A 700 14.54 -8.91 -2.61
CA ASN A 700 13.94 -10.37 -2.68
C ASN A 700 15.00 -11.65 -2.91
N THR A 701 14.70 -13.02 -3.03
CA THR A 701 15.66 -14.31 -3.04
C THR A 701 15.37 -15.76 -3.78
N PRO A 702 16.30 -16.83 -3.91
CA PRO A 702 16.23 -18.28 -4.55
C PRO A 702 17.00 -19.59 -3.87
N ALA A 703 17.35 -20.90 -4.29
CA ALA A 703 16.94 -22.20 -5.08
C ALA A 703 17.95 -23.52 -4.91
N ASP A 704 17.94 -24.91 -5.19
CA ASP A 704 17.17 -26.19 -5.68
C ASP A 704 17.88 -27.70 -5.51
N ASP A 705 17.36 -28.95 -5.93
CA ASP A 705 17.94 -30.43 -6.23
C ASP A 705 17.31 -31.79 -5.52
N ASN A 706 17.35 -33.20 -5.75
CA ASN A 706 18.01 -34.42 -6.50
C ASN A 706 17.25 -35.91 -6.56
N SER A 707 17.79 -37.18 -6.93
CA SER A 707 17.06 -38.59 -7.13
C SER A 707 17.68 -40.14 -6.91
N PRO A 708 17.59 -41.31 -7.72
CA PRO A 708 17.39 -42.83 -7.33
C PRO A 708 18.33 -44.05 -7.95
N ILE A 709 18.21 -45.47 -8.14
CA ILE A 709 17.30 -46.75 -8.09
C ILE A 709 17.99 -48.27 -8.21
N GLU A 710 17.28 -49.48 -8.40
CA GLU A 710 17.61 -51.01 -8.74
C GLU A 710 17.68 -52.20 -7.62
N PRO A 711 17.89 -53.62 -7.68
CA PRO A 711 18.24 -54.78 -8.67
C PRO A 711 17.61 -56.32 -8.66
N THR A 712 18.21 -57.53 -8.22
CA THR A 712 18.19 -58.99 -8.88
C THR A 712 17.97 -60.48 -8.21
N ARG A 713 17.43 -61.57 -8.93
CA ARG A 713 17.83 -63.07 -9.21
C ARG A 713 16.67 -64.15 -9.38
N GLY A 714 16.62 -64.95 -10.48
CA GLY A 714 15.39 -65.55 -11.10
C GLY A 714 14.48 -66.61 -10.41
N ASN A 715 13.15 -66.43 -10.52
CA ASN A 715 12.07 -67.21 -9.86
C ASN A 715 10.91 -67.64 -10.82
N PHE A 716 11.16 -68.23 -12.01
CA PHE A 716 10.17 -68.26 -13.12
C PHE A 716 9.68 -69.61 -13.67
N SER A 717 8.44 -69.61 -14.17
CA SER A 717 7.75 -70.77 -14.78
C SER A 717 6.79 -70.36 -15.92
N ASP A 718 6.21 -71.34 -16.63
CA ASP A 718 5.16 -71.10 -17.65
C ASP A 718 3.84 -70.53 -17.06
N ARG A 719 3.63 -70.74 -15.75
CA ARG A 719 2.50 -70.22 -14.98
C ARG A 719 2.73 -68.81 -14.46
N THR A 720 3.95 -68.28 -14.52
CA THR A 720 4.23 -66.89 -14.15
C THR A 720 3.32 -65.96 -14.97
N SER A 721 2.71 -65.00 -14.28
CA SER A 721 1.88 -63.94 -14.89
C SER A 721 2.67 -63.16 -15.95
N VAL A 722 2.02 -62.73 -17.03
CA VAL A 722 2.65 -61.79 -18.00
C VAL A 722 3.00 -60.46 -17.32
N LEU A 723 2.23 -60.10 -16.29
CA LEU A 723 2.38 -58.90 -15.48
C LEU A 723 3.02 -59.19 -14.10
N GLY A 724 3.39 -58.11 -13.42
CA GLY A 724 3.93 -58.11 -12.05
C GLY A 724 5.42 -57.77 -11.99
N ALA A 725 5.92 -57.49 -10.78
CA ALA A 725 7.28 -56.99 -10.56
C ALA A 725 8.38 -57.96 -11.06
N PRO A 726 9.52 -57.44 -11.55
CA PRO A 726 10.64 -58.26 -11.98
C PRO A 726 11.15 -59.16 -10.85
N LEU A 727 11.50 -60.39 -11.20
CA LEU A 727 12.28 -61.30 -10.34
C LEU A 727 13.70 -61.55 -10.93
N VAL A 728 14.12 -60.77 -11.93
CA VAL A 728 15.51 -60.63 -12.44
C VAL A 728 16.02 -59.20 -12.18
N SER A 729 17.21 -58.84 -12.69
CA SER A 729 17.60 -57.43 -12.85
C SER A 729 18.03 -57.05 -14.26
N LYS A 730 18.17 -55.74 -14.44
CA LYS A 730 18.80 -55.10 -15.58
C LYS A 730 20.26 -55.51 -15.80
N GLU A 731 21.05 -55.74 -14.75
CA GLU A 731 22.46 -56.15 -14.83
C GLU A 731 22.61 -57.58 -15.36
N ASP A 732 21.69 -58.45 -14.98
CA ASP A 732 21.64 -59.84 -15.44
C ASP A 732 21.13 -59.89 -16.90
N LEU A 733 20.14 -59.04 -17.23
CA LEU A 733 19.77 -58.72 -18.62
C LEU A 733 20.99 -58.21 -19.41
N GLN A 734 21.77 -57.28 -18.88
CA GLN A 734 22.91 -56.69 -19.59
C GLN A 734 24.02 -57.70 -19.81
N ARG A 735 24.32 -58.53 -18.79
CA ARG A 735 25.27 -59.63 -18.86
C ARG A 735 24.88 -60.62 -19.96
N ASP A 736 23.61 -61.01 -20.00
CA ASP A 736 23.10 -61.95 -20.99
C ASP A 736 22.96 -61.32 -22.39
N PHE A 737 22.57 -60.05 -22.49
CA PHE A 737 22.51 -59.28 -23.73
C PHE A 737 23.90 -59.16 -24.36
N ASN A 738 24.92 -58.80 -23.57
CA ASN A 738 26.31 -58.73 -24.03
C ASN A 738 26.84 -60.10 -24.49
N LYS A 739 26.30 -61.19 -23.94
CA LYS A 739 26.58 -62.60 -24.29
C LYS A 739 25.83 -63.11 -25.53
N ARG A 740 24.61 -62.63 -25.82
CA ARG A 740 23.80 -63.04 -27.00
C ARG A 740 24.00 -62.13 -28.21
N VAL A 741 24.04 -60.82 -27.99
CA VAL A 741 24.14 -59.77 -29.01
C VAL A 741 25.60 -59.36 -29.19
N GLY A 742 26.25 -58.86 -28.13
CA GLY A 742 27.66 -58.48 -28.13
C GLY A 742 28.02 -57.53 -29.30
N SER A 743 29.00 -57.92 -30.11
CA SER A 743 29.45 -57.16 -31.30
C SER A 743 28.49 -57.19 -32.49
N ALA A 744 27.35 -57.90 -32.41
CA ALA A 744 26.31 -57.91 -33.42
C ALA A 744 25.20 -56.86 -33.20
N TYR A 745 25.45 -55.85 -32.34
CA TYR A 745 24.48 -54.78 -32.06
C TYR A 745 24.25 -53.88 -33.29
N PRO A 746 23.00 -53.64 -33.74
CA PRO A 746 22.75 -52.84 -34.94
C PRO A 746 23.13 -51.35 -34.79
N ALA A 747 24.06 -50.90 -35.61
CA ALA A 747 24.59 -49.52 -35.56
C ALA A 747 23.53 -48.42 -35.76
N ILE A 748 22.43 -48.71 -36.48
CA ILE A 748 21.33 -47.76 -36.71
C ILE A 748 20.67 -47.28 -35.41
N TYR A 749 20.75 -48.04 -34.31
CA TYR A 749 20.10 -47.63 -33.07
C TYR A 749 20.72 -46.37 -32.46
N ALA A 750 21.96 -46.00 -32.81
CA ALA A 750 22.52 -44.68 -32.49
C ALA A 750 21.66 -43.53 -33.03
N GLU A 751 21.06 -43.68 -34.21
CA GLU A 751 20.13 -42.71 -34.81
C GLU A 751 18.67 -42.89 -34.34
N ARG A 752 18.40 -43.86 -33.45
CA ARG A 752 17.06 -44.17 -32.91
C ARG A 752 17.02 -44.08 -31.38
N GLY A 753 18.00 -43.41 -30.79
CA GLY A 753 18.07 -43.10 -29.36
C GLY A 753 18.77 -44.13 -28.47
N ALA A 754 19.41 -45.17 -29.05
CA ALA A 754 20.18 -46.16 -28.29
C ALA A 754 21.51 -46.48 -29.03
N ALA A 755 22.57 -45.73 -28.73
CA ALA A 755 23.86 -45.90 -29.42
C ALA A 755 24.61 -47.18 -29.02
N THR A 756 24.26 -47.76 -27.87
CA THR A 756 24.90 -48.93 -27.29
C THR A 756 23.89 -49.99 -26.86
N GLY A 757 24.38 -51.21 -26.69
CA GLY A 757 23.62 -52.29 -26.06
C GLY A 757 23.16 -51.99 -24.62
N ALA A 758 23.73 -50.99 -23.95
CA ALA A 758 23.29 -50.55 -22.63
C ALA A 758 22.09 -49.61 -22.69
N ASP A 759 22.07 -48.68 -23.65
CA ASP A 759 20.92 -47.81 -23.89
C ASP A 759 19.67 -48.63 -24.26
N PHE A 760 19.87 -49.69 -25.04
CA PHE A 760 18.83 -50.64 -25.44
C PHE A 760 18.19 -51.35 -24.23
N VAL A 761 19.02 -51.98 -23.39
CA VAL A 761 18.54 -52.72 -22.21
C VAL A 761 17.87 -51.78 -21.20
N ASN A 762 18.36 -50.55 -21.05
CA ASN A 762 17.70 -49.52 -20.24
C ASN A 762 16.29 -49.18 -20.76
N GLN A 763 16.15 -48.90 -22.06
CA GLN A 763 14.86 -48.56 -22.66
C GLN A 763 13.87 -49.72 -22.66
N LEU A 764 14.37 -50.96 -22.75
CA LEU A 764 13.56 -52.17 -22.63
C LEU A 764 13.04 -52.36 -21.20
N TRP A 765 13.93 -52.23 -20.21
CA TRP A 765 13.57 -52.33 -18.80
C TRP A 765 12.51 -51.29 -18.43
N GLN A 766 12.73 -50.04 -18.83
CA GLN A 766 11.78 -48.95 -18.62
C GLN A 766 10.42 -49.32 -19.22
N ALA A 767 10.36 -49.64 -20.52
CA ALA A 767 9.12 -49.97 -21.23
C ALA A 767 8.33 -51.14 -20.61
N ALA A 768 9.00 -52.13 -20.01
CA ALA A 768 8.33 -53.23 -19.33
C ALA A 768 7.72 -52.79 -17.99
N ILE A 769 8.52 -52.17 -17.11
CA ILE A 769 8.08 -51.66 -15.80
C ILE A 769 6.93 -50.66 -15.96
N ASP A 770 7.11 -49.73 -16.90
CA ASP A 770 6.13 -48.75 -17.37
C ASP A 770 4.72 -49.34 -17.53
N GLU A 771 4.61 -50.50 -18.21
CA GLU A 771 3.35 -51.20 -18.49
C GLU A 771 3.02 -52.32 -17.49
N GLY A 772 3.77 -52.41 -16.38
CA GLY A 772 3.64 -53.49 -15.38
C GLY A 772 3.88 -54.89 -15.97
N VAL A 773 4.50 -54.97 -17.13
CA VAL A 773 4.94 -56.20 -17.80
C VAL A 773 6.27 -56.61 -17.20
N ARG A 774 6.49 -57.92 -17.07
CA ARG A 774 7.76 -58.45 -16.59
C ARG A 774 8.93 -58.07 -17.51
N PRO A 775 9.94 -57.33 -17.03
CA PRO A 775 11.12 -56.99 -17.84
C PRO A 775 11.86 -58.21 -18.38
N GLU A 776 11.99 -59.26 -17.57
CA GLU A 776 12.48 -60.57 -17.99
C GLU A 776 11.72 -61.15 -19.19
N LEU A 777 10.41 -60.95 -19.24
CA LEU A 777 9.51 -61.48 -20.27
C LEU A 777 9.58 -60.64 -21.54
N LEU A 778 9.54 -59.31 -21.43
CA LEU A 778 9.73 -58.43 -22.59
C LEU A 778 11.12 -58.66 -23.20
N TYR A 779 12.16 -58.78 -22.37
CA TYR A 779 13.52 -59.07 -22.82
C TYR A 779 13.60 -60.42 -23.53
N ALA A 780 13.08 -61.47 -22.92
CA ALA A 780 13.02 -62.79 -23.54
C ALA A 780 12.27 -62.73 -24.88
N GLN A 781 11.17 -61.99 -24.95
CA GLN A 781 10.40 -61.82 -26.18
C GLN A 781 11.20 -61.10 -27.27
N VAL A 782 11.78 -59.95 -26.95
CA VAL A 782 12.63 -59.17 -27.88
C VAL A 782 13.81 -60.01 -28.38
N MET A 783 14.51 -60.75 -27.52
CA MET A 783 15.60 -61.65 -27.93
C MET A 783 15.12 -62.78 -28.85
N ILE A 784 13.90 -63.33 -28.64
CA ILE A 784 13.34 -64.41 -29.45
C ILE A 784 12.86 -63.92 -30.81
N GLU A 785 12.04 -62.87 -30.87
CA GLU A 785 11.42 -62.36 -32.09
C GLU A 785 12.46 -61.77 -33.07
N THR A 786 13.50 -61.10 -32.54
CA THR A 786 14.53 -60.45 -33.35
C THR A 786 15.75 -61.33 -33.65
N GLY A 787 15.77 -62.58 -33.15
CA GLY A 787 16.94 -63.45 -33.23
C GLY A 787 18.18 -62.91 -32.51
N ASN A 788 17.99 -62.26 -31.36
CA ASN A 788 18.99 -61.50 -30.59
C ASN A 788 19.51 -60.26 -31.34
N LEU A 789 18.58 -59.42 -31.81
CA LEU A 789 18.81 -58.20 -32.61
C LEU A 789 19.57 -58.42 -33.92
N ARG A 790 19.50 -59.63 -34.49
CA ARG A 790 20.18 -59.96 -35.77
C ARG A 790 19.26 -59.82 -36.99
N PHE A 791 17.94 -59.87 -36.77
CA PHE A 791 16.86 -59.69 -37.75
C PHE A 791 16.97 -60.59 -39.00
N GLY A 792 16.19 -61.68 -39.02
CA GLY A 792 16.20 -62.70 -40.06
C GLY A 792 14.81 -63.05 -40.62
N GLY A 793 13.86 -62.12 -40.53
CA GLY A 793 12.48 -62.24 -41.01
C GLY A 793 12.01 -60.96 -41.69
N ASP A 794 10.70 -60.74 -41.80
CA ASP A 794 10.15 -59.60 -42.56
C ASP A 794 10.44 -58.22 -41.91
N VAL A 795 10.66 -58.16 -40.60
CA VAL A 795 10.96 -56.91 -39.87
C VAL A 795 12.47 -56.60 -39.90
N LEU A 796 12.80 -55.36 -40.25
CA LEU A 796 14.16 -54.83 -40.36
C LEU A 796 14.59 -54.06 -39.09
N PRO A 797 15.91 -53.92 -38.81
CA PRO A 797 16.40 -53.27 -37.60
C PRO A 797 15.91 -51.83 -37.42
N GLU A 798 15.86 -51.04 -38.50
CA GLU A 798 15.63 -49.58 -38.47
C GLU A 798 14.21 -49.22 -38.01
N GLN A 799 13.28 -50.18 -38.13
CA GLN A 799 11.87 -50.05 -37.75
C GLN A 799 11.64 -50.05 -36.23
N CYS A 800 12.64 -50.44 -35.44
CA CYS A 800 12.52 -50.59 -33.98
C CYS A 800 11.33 -51.47 -33.52
N ASN A 801 10.88 -52.43 -34.34
CA ASN A 801 9.69 -53.23 -34.08
C ASN A 801 10.05 -54.60 -33.50
N PHE A 802 10.43 -54.60 -32.23
CA PHE A 802 11.04 -55.75 -31.55
C PHE A 802 10.10 -56.91 -31.22
N GLY A 803 8.79 -56.75 -31.46
CA GLY A 803 7.74 -57.72 -31.17
C GLY A 803 7.00 -58.25 -32.39
N GLY A 804 7.46 -57.95 -33.61
CA GLY A 804 6.78 -58.36 -34.84
C GLY A 804 5.42 -57.70 -35.06
N LEU A 805 5.17 -56.53 -34.44
CA LEU A 805 3.86 -55.89 -34.42
C LEU A 805 3.41 -55.51 -35.83
N GLY A 806 2.41 -56.21 -36.34
CA GLY A 806 1.80 -55.95 -37.64
C GLY A 806 2.45 -56.68 -38.82
N ALA A 807 3.57 -57.39 -38.62
CA ALA A 807 4.11 -58.28 -39.64
C ALA A 807 3.19 -59.50 -39.84
N THR A 808 3.03 -59.95 -41.08
CA THR A 808 2.11 -61.03 -41.47
C THR A 808 2.77 -62.12 -42.31
N GLY A 809 4.06 -61.98 -42.64
CA GLY A 809 4.82 -62.85 -43.52
C GLY A 809 4.79 -62.40 -45.00
N ASN A 810 5.62 -63.04 -45.82
CA ASN A 810 5.76 -62.80 -47.27
C ASN A 810 6.31 -61.41 -47.67
N GLY A 811 7.11 -60.77 -46.83
CA GLY A 811 7.74 -59.47 -47.09
C GLY A 811 6.99 -58.26 -46.52
N GLU A 812 5.88 -58.46 -45.81
CA GLU A 812 5.15 -57.38 -45.13
C GLU A 812 5.89 -56.95 -43.85
N HIS A 813 6.64 -55.85 -43.95
CA HIS A 813 7.54 -55.32 -42.92
C HIS A 813 6.88 -54.94 -41.57
N GLY A 814 5.55 -54.85 -41.48
CA GLY A 814 4.84 -54.48 -40.26
C GLY A 814 5.03 -53.02 -39.82
N ASN A 815 4.72 -52.73 -38.55
CA ASN A 815 4.81 -51.36 -38.00
C ASN A 815 6.27 -50.89 -37.88
N SER A 816 6.46 -49.57 -37.83
CA SER A 816 7.75 -48.92 -37.57
C SER A 816 7.58 -47.84 -36.50
N PHE A 817 8.63 -47.63 -35.70
CA PHE A 817 8.66 -46.71 -34.57
C PHE A 817 9.93 -45.84 -34.62
N ASP A 818 9.79 -44.53 -34.43
CA ASP A 818 10.89 -43.56 -34.66
C ASP A 818 12.09 -43.74 -33.70
N THR A 819 11.88 -44.39 -32.56
CA THR A 819 12.91 -44.65 -31.54
C THR A 819 12.77 -46.04 -30.94
N VAL A 820 13.89 -46.53 -30.39
CA VAL A 820 13.97 -47.81 -29.68
C VAL A 820 12.97 -47.87 -28.52
N LEU A 821 12.93 -46.84 -27.66
CA LEU A 821 11.94 -46.75 -26.57
C LEU A 821 10.49 -46.79 -27.05
N LYS A 822 10.13 -46.12 -28.17
CA LYS A 822 8.76 -46.14 -28.70
C LYS A 822 8.33 -47.57 -29.04
N GLY A 823 9.16 -48.31 -29.78
CA GLY A 823 8.85 -49.68 -30.19
C GLY A 823 8.81 -50.68 -29.02
N LEU A 824 9.68 -50.49 -28.02
CA LEU A 824 9.67 -51.31 -26.80
C LEU A 824 8.43 -51.04 -25.94
N ARG A 825 8.01 -49.77 -25.80
CA ARG A 825 6.73 -49.39 -25.14
C ARG A 825 5.53 -49.95 -25.90
N ALA A 826 5.51 -49.85 -27.22
CA ALA A 826 4.45 -50.44 -28.04
C ALA A 826 4.30 -51.94 -27.79
N GLN A 827 5.41 -52.69 -27.71
CA GLN A 827 5.42 -54.12 -27.44
C GLN A 827 4.99 -54.46 -26.00
N ALA A 828 5.45 -53.70 -25.00
CA ALA A 828 5.04 -53.89 -23.61
C ALA A 828 3.53 -53.60 -23.42
N LEU A 829 3.04 -52.52 -24.02
CA LEU A 829 1.63 -52.15 -24.06
C LEU A 829 0.81 -53.25 -24.74
N HIS A 830 1.29 -53.78 -25.87
CA HIS A 830 0.65 -54.91 -26.55
C HIS A 830 0.61 -56.16 -25.64
N LEU A 831 1.69 -56.48 -24.91
CA LEU A 831 1.73 -57.60 -23.95
C LEU A 831 0.72 -57.42 -22.81
N ARG A 832 0.61 -56.20 -22.27
CA ARG A 832 -0.36 -55.85 -21.22
C ARG A 832 -1.81 -55.98 -21.73
N ALA A 833 -2.07 -55.43 -22.91
CA ALA A 833 -3.36 -55.57 -23.57
C ALA A 833 -3.69 -57.05 -23.82
N TYR A 834 -2.71 -57.86 -24.26
CA TYR A 834 -2.87 -59.30 -24.45
C TYR A 834 -3.21 -60.03 -23.15
N ALA A 835 -2.59 -59.64 -22.03
CA ALA A 835 -2.94 -60.16 -20.71
C ALA A 835 -4.39 -59.86 -20.30
N GLY A 836 -5.02 -58.85 -20.91
CA GLY A 836 -6.41 -58.45 -20.71
C GLY A 836 -6.58 -57.13 -19.95
N PHE A 837 -5.52 -56.32 -19.85
CA PHE A 837 -5.47 -55.09 -19.05
C PHE A 837 -5.18 -53.87 -19.93
N GLU A 838 -5.83 -52.75 -19.63
CA GLU A 838 -5.59 -51.47 -20.32
C GLU A 838 -4.21 -50.88 -19.97
N PRO A 839 -3.60 -50.05 -20.84
CA PRO A 839 -2.24 -49.52 -20.70
C PRO A 839 -1.97 -48.71 -19.42
N LEU A 840 -0.68 -48.55 -19.07
CA LEU A 840 -0.22 -47.76 -17.92
C LEU A 840 0.62 -46.51 -18.27
N THR A 841 1.21 -46.41 -19.45
CA THR A 841 1.98 -45.21 -19.85
C THR A 841 1.13 -44.15 -20.55
N VAL A 842 -0.08 -44.53 -20.94
CA VAL A 842 -0.90 -43.74 -21.86
C VAL A 842 -2.38 -43.99 -21.60
N ASP A 843 -3.15 -42.91 -21.69
CA ASP A 843 -4.60 -42.90 -21.78
C ASP A 843 -5.09 -44.00 -22.76
N PRO A 844 -5.94 -44.95 -22.33
CA PRO A 844 -6.42 -46.04 -23.18
C PRO A 844 -7.10 -45.60 -24.49
N SER A 845 -7.58 -44.35 -24.58
CA SER A 845 -8.09 -43.77 -25.84
C SER A 845 -6.99 -43.34 -26.81
N LYS A 846 -5.82 -42.94 -26.30
CA LYS A 846 -4.62 -42.51 -27.04
C LYS A 846 -3.57 -43.61 -27.19
N ALA A 847 -3.79 -44.78 -26.60
CA ALA A 847 -2.88 -45.93 -26.69
C ALA A 847 -2.52 -46.36 -28.13
N ARG A 848 -3.35 -45.99 -29.11
CA ARG A 848 -3.07 -46.19 -30.55
C ARG A 848 -1.94 -45.32 -31.11
N ASP A 849 -1.59 -44.24 -30.42
CA ASP A 849 -0.44 -43.38 -30.75
C ASP A 849 0.89 -44.00 -30.31
N VAL A 850 0.83 -45.02 -29.43
CA VAL A 850 1.99 -45.80 -28.94
C VAL A 850 2.03 -47.18 -29.60
N ASP A 851 0.95 -47.94 -29.59
CA ASP A 851 0.77 -49.16 -30.39
C ASP A 851 -0.38 -48.99 -31.40
N PRO A 852 -0.10 -48.78 -32.71
CA PRO A 852 -1.13 -48.63 -33.73
C PRO A 852 -2.14 -49.80 -33.83
N ARG A 853 -1.80 -50.99 -33.31
CA ARG A 853 -2.69 -52.16 -33.30
C ARG A 853 -3.66 -52.17 -32.11
N TYR A 854 -3.44 -51.34 -31.09
CA TYR A 854 -4.19 -51.38 -29.84
C TYR A 854 -5.71 -51.25 -30.06
N GLY A 855 -6.48 -52.03 -29.30
CA GLY A 855 -7.94 -52.00 -29.33
C GLY A 855 -8.58 -53.15 -28.55
N ALA A 856 -9.90 -53.06 -28.34
CA ALA A 856 -10.66 -53.99 -27.48
C ALA A 856 -10.55 -55.48 -27.88
N TRP A 857 -10.26 -55.79 -29.15
CA TRP A 857 -10.06 -57.16 -29.62
C TRP A 857 -8.80 -57.83 -29.01
N ILE A 858 -7.85 -57.03 -28.51
CA ILE A 858 -6.65 -57.51 -27.82
C ILE A 858 -6.96 -57.77 -26.35
N LEU A 859 -7.65 -56.83 -25.67
CA LEU A 859 -8.11 -57.00 -24.28
C LEU A 859 -8.96 -58.28 -24.10
N ALA A 860 -9.72 -58.65 -25.13
CA ALA A 860 -10.49 -59.89 -25.16
C ALA A 860 -9.64 -61.19 -25.13
N ARG A 861 -8.31 -61.13 -25.39
CA ARG A 861 -7.43 -62.32 -25.46
C ARG A 861 -7.15 -62.96 -24.09
N LYS A 862 -7.10 -62.16 -23.02
CA LYS A 862 -6.91 -62.60 -21.61
C LYS A 862 -5.76 -63.61 -21.42
N ALA A 863 -4.65 -63.38 -22.11
CA ALA A 863 -3.43 -64.17 -22.11
C ALA A 863 -2.53 -63.90 -20.88
N ASN A 864 -3.13 -63.82 -19.69
CA ASN A 864 -2.52 -63.27 -18.47
C ASN A 864 -1.34 -64.06 -17.86
N ILE A 865 -0.96 -65.22 -18.38
CA ILE A 865 0.20 -66.03 -17.95
C ILE A 865 1.02 -66.42 -19.18
N ILE A 866 2.33 -66.61 -19.02
CA ILE A 866 3.26 -66.82 -20.15
C ILE A 866 2.84 -68.00 -21.04
N ARG A 867 2.34 -69.10 -20.46
CA ARG A 867 1.77 -70.24 -21.21
C ARG A 867 0.71 -69.83 -22.24
N LYS A 868 -0.11 -68.81 -21.96
CA LYS A 868 -1.18 -68.38 -22.86
C LYS A 868 -0.70 -67.53 -24.05
N LEU A 869 0.52 -66.98 -24.01
CA LEU A 869 1.09 -66.24 -25.15
C LEU A 869 1.35 -67.17 -26.35
N ALA A 870 1.67 -68.45 -26.09
CA ALA A 870 1.75 -69.48 -27.11
C ALA A 870 0.34 -69.77 -27.69
N GLY A 871 0.19 -69.63 -29.01
CA GLY A 871 -1.09 -69.76 -29.70
C GLY A 871 -1.99 -68.50 -29.64
N THR A 872 -1.56 -67.40 -29.02
CA THR A 872 -2.30 -66.11 -29.05
C THR A 872 -1.47 -64.95 -29.58
N TRP A 873 -0.24 -64.78 -29.09
CA TRP A 873 0.73 -63.81 -29.61
C TRP A 873 1.43 -64.42 -30.82
N ALA A 874 2.17 -65.51 -30.59
CA ALA A 874 2.84 -66.28 -31.62
C ALA A 874 2.05 -67.56 -31.94
N THR A 875 2.07 -67.99 -33.19
CA THR A 875 1.47 -69.27 -33.62
C THR A 875 2.28 -70.50 -33.15
N ASP A 876 3.54 -70.30 -32.72
CA ASP A 876 4.38 -71.36 -32.14
C ASP A 876 3.85 -71.81 -30.77
N LYS A 877 3.56 -73.12 -30.67
CA LYS A 877 3.09 -73.76 -29.44
C LYS A 877 4.17 -73.86 -28.36
N ASN A 878 5.45 -73.76 -28.72
CA ASN A 878 6.58 -73.82 -27.78
C ASN A 878 7.03 -72.44 -27.29
N TYR A 879 6.40 -71.36 -27.74
CA TYR A 879 6.81 -69.98 -27.49
C TYR A 879 6.98 -69.65 -26.01
N ALA A 880 6.04 -70.06 -25.16
CA ALA A 880 6.10 -69.90 -23.72
C ALA A 880 7.33 -70.56 -23.08
N VAL A 881 7.74 -71.74 -23.58
CA VAL A 881 8.92 -72.46 -23.07
C VAL A 881 10.20 -71.74 -23.48
N LYS A 882 10.25 -71.15 -24.67
CA LYS A 882 11.39 -70.32 -25.12
C LYS A 882 11.53 -69.07 -24.24
N LEU A 883 10.42 -68.38 -23.94
CA LEU A 883 10.39 -67.20 -23.07
C LEU A 883 10.93 -67.53 -21.67
N VAL A 884 10.32 -68.51 -21.00
CA VAL A 884 10.73 -68.97 -19.65
C VAL A 884 12.18 -69.46 -19.63
N ARG A 885 12.67 -70.04 -20.72
CA ARG A 885 14.08 -70.44 -20.85
C ARG A 885 15.01 -69.24 -20.83
N VAL A 886 14.76 -68.20 -21.62
CA VAL A 886 15.60 -66.99 -21.58
C VAL A 886 15.48 -66.29 -20.22
N MET A 887 14.27 -66.22 -19.64
CA MET A 887 14.03 -65.65 -18.31
C MET A 887 14.80 -66.35 -17.17
N ASN A 888 15.06 -67.66 -17.29
CA ASN A 888 15.83 -68.45 -16.34
C ASN A 888 17.30 -68.67 -16.76
N GLU A 889 17.74 -68.08 -17.88
CA GLU A 889 19.15 -68.00 -18.29
C GLU A 889 19.81 -66.65 -17.87
N LEU A 890 19.05 -65.82 -17.14
CA LEU A 890 19.43 -64.55 -16.50
C LEU A 890 20.01 -64.80 -15.10
#